data_AF-A0A011TY91-F1
#
_entry.id   AF-A0A011TY91-F1
#
_cell.length_a   1.000
_cell.length_b   1.000
_cell.length_c   1.000
_cell.angle_alpha   90.00
_cell.angle_beta   90.00
_cell.angle_gamma   90.00
#
_symmetry.space_group_name_H-M   'P 1'
#
loop_
_entity.id
_entity.type
_entity.pdbx_description
1 polymer ?
#
loop_
_entity_poly.entity_id
_entity_poly.type
_entity_poly.pdbx_seq_one_letter_code
_entity_poly.pdbx_strand_id
1 'polypeptide(L)'
;MALILALLAAIAFVWCLTAIVEKVRLGLSSAQAILYAPFKLFYRISDSRIGIARGTQAPVVYVVTHQSRIDPALMLSLLPDETLHILDEASAKSLWLEPWRELARTITFNAEHVFVSRRLVRVLRGKGRLAVYMPAAVEPDMRSFRLYRAVIRIAMQADARIVPVFIGGAQALPFQASGKPPALRRWFPRLNISVLEPMTARELVARNGSPATRNAHALFDRMAEARLAATSPDLTLFQAVRDAAEHFGPGHLVLEDATGNRLSYRKLLTGARILGTRFTKLTNPGDSVGVMLPNSSAAVLALLGLASAGRVSALVNYTAGPANVEAAMRTAVVQIVISSRAFVEKAKLDDVVQAVESAGAKLVWLEDLQTGVTGIDKFRAALLWRYPVYRNNACVPAVILFTSGSEGLPKAVVLSHRNLIVNAMQGEARVTVSCRDIALNILPMFHSFGLTAGTLLPLINGMKLFLYPSPLHYKLIPQVARRLKPTAMFGTDTFLAQYARTASEGDFSSLRFVVAGAEAVKAETRRAWSERFGTMILEGYGLTEAAPVVAVNTAIHNREGTVGRVLPAMRMRIEPVEGVPEGGRLFLTGPNVMMGYMTADRPGELRPLADGWQDTGDVVKVDNEGFITITGRAARFAKIAGEMVSLGAVEMLVQSLWPEESHAIVSVPDRRRGERIVLVTTATQANAASLRKLGKQAGIAELAVPGDIVKVTEIPVLGSGKTDYRATRDLVIERLSAGSAA
;
A
#
# COMPACT_ATOMS: atom_id res chain seq x y z
N MET A 1 17.02 -5.44 54.69
CA MET A 1 18.04 -6.35 54.12
C MET A 1 17.45 -7.67 53.64
N ALA A 2 16.76 -8.45 54.48
CA ALA A 2 16.14 -9.73 54.10
C ALA A 2 15.17 -9.63 52.90
N LEU A 3 14.32 -8.58 52.85
CA LEU A 3 13.40 -8.34 51.73
C LEU A 3 14.12 -8.11 50.39
N ILE A 4 15.25 -7.40 50.42
CA ILE A 4 16.06 -7.12 49.22
C ILE A 4 16.73 -8.41 48.75
N LEU A 5 17.30 -9.19 49.66
CA LEU A 5 17.89 -10.49 49.35
C LEU A 5 16.85 -11.47 48.78
N ALA A 6 15.65 -11.51 49.36
CA ALA A 6 14.55 -12.32 48.86
C ALA A 6 14.10 -11.89 47.46
N LEU A 7 14.02 -10.57 47.19
CA LEU A 7 13.69 -10.03 45.87
C LEU A 7 14.76 -10.38 44.84
N LEU A 8 16.05 -10.22 45.17
CA LEU A 8 17.16 -10.57 44.30
C LEU A 8 17.20 -12.07 44.00
N ALA A 9 16.96 -12.91 45.02
CA ALA A 9 16.85 -14.36 44.85
C ALA A 9 15.67 -14.73 43.94
N ALA A 10 14.52 -14.09 44.10
CA ALA A 10 13.37 -14.30 43.24
C ALA A 10 13.64 -13.88 41.78
N ILE A 11 14.30 -12.74 41.55
CA ILE A 11 14.70 -12.30 40.20
C ILE A 11 15.68 -13.29 39.58
N ALA A 12 16.71 -13.72 40.33
CA ALA A 12 17.68 -14.71 39.87
C ALA A 12 17.02 -16.05 39.55
N PHE A 13 16.06 -16.49 40.38
CA PHE A 13 15.29 -17.70 40.14
C PHE A 13 14.46 -17.61 38.85
N VAL A 14 13.71 -16.52 38.65
CA VAL A 14 12.93 -16.28 37.42
C VAL A 14 13.84 -16.23 36.20
N TRP A 15 15.01 -15.60 36.32
CA TRP A 15 16.00 -15.55 35.25
C TRP A 15 16.51 -16.97 34.91
N CYS A 16 17.01 -17.72 35.88
CA CYS A 16 17.51 -19.08 35.65
C CYS A 16 16.43 -20.01 35.10
N LEU A 17 15.21 -19.94 35.63
CA LEU A 17 14.07 -20.72 35.14
C LEU A 17 13.76 -20.38 33.68
N THR A 18 13.70 -19.09 33.35
CA THR A 18 13.49 -18.64 31.96
C THR A 18 14.62 -19.15 31.07
N ALA A 19 15.88 -19.05 31.50
CA ALA A 19 17.01 -19.57 30.74
C ALA A 19 16.89 -21.08 30.48
N ILE A 20 16.51 -21.88 31.47
CA ILE A 20 16.31 -23.34 31.30
C ILE A 20 15.19 -23.62 30.28
N VAL A 21 14.06 -22.92 30.39
CA VAL A 21 12.93 -23.05 29.45
C VAL A 21 13.34 -22.69 28.02
N GLU A 22 14.00 -21.54 27.85
CA GLU A 22 14.47 -21.06 26.54
C GLU A 22 15.55 -21.96 25.94
N LYS A 23 16.44 -22.50 26.77
CA LYS A 23 17.47 -23.47 26.36
C LYS A 23 16.84 -24.69 25.69
N VAL A 24 15.83 -25.29 26.34
CA VAL A 24 15.15 -26.47 25.81
C VAL A 24 14.30 -26.12 24.60
N ARG A 25 13.50 -25.03 24.67
CA ARG A 25 12.58 -24.66 23.60
C ARG A 25 13.29 -24.30 22.30
N LEU A 26 14.39 -23.54 22.38
CA LEU A 26 15.10 -23.00 21.23
C LEU A 26 16.38 -23.77 20.91
N GLY A 27 16.74 -24.77 21.71
CA GLY A 27 17.98 -25.54 21.57
C GLY A 27 19.23 -24.68 21.73
N LEU A 28 19.24 -23.72 22.67
CA LEU A 28 20.37 -22.82 22.92
C LEU A 28 21.47 -23.52 23.74
N SER A 29 22.70 -23.01 23.68
CA SER A 29 23.70 -23.36 24.69
C SER A 29 23.33 -22.75 26.06
N SER A 30 23.90 -23.25 27.15
CA SER A 30 23.63 -22.68 28.49
C SER A 30 24.00 -21.20 28.55
N ALA A 31 25.13 -20.81 27.97
CA ALA A 31 25.59 -19.41 27.94
C ALA A 31 24.64 -18.52 27.13
N GLN A 32 24.22 -18.98 25.94
CA GLN A 32 23.24 -18.29 25.11
C GLN A 32 21.91 -18.09 25.84
N ALA A 33 21.41 -19.13 26.52
CA ALA A 33 20.14 -19.07 27.22
C ALA A 33 20.16 -18.10 28.42
N ILE A 34 21.26 -18.09 29.19
CA ILE A 34 21.45 -17.16 30.31
C ILE A 34 21.45 -15.71 29.80
N LEU A 35 22.17 -15.42 28.71
CA LEU A 35 22.23 -14.07 28.16
C LEU A 35 20.97 -13.65 27.39
N TYR A 36 20.17 -14.60 26.92
CA TYR A 36 18.89 -14.33 26.24
C TYR A 36 17.73 -14.05 27.21
N ALA A 37 17.67 -14.76 28.34
CA ALA A 37 16.53 -14.72 29.26
C ALA A 37 16.12 -13.30 29.72
N PRO A 38 17.04 -12.36 30.03
CA PRO A 38 16.66 -10.99 30.37
C PRO A 38 15.93 -10.30 29.22
N PHE A 39 16.40 -10.47 27.98
CA PHE A 39 15.73 -9.90 26.82
C PHE A 39 14.32 -10.46 26.66
N LYS A 40 14.15 -11.77 26.82
CA LYS A 40 12.84 -12.43 26.75
C LYS A 40 11.85 -11.85 27.78
N LEU A 41 12.29 -11.66 29.02
CA LEU A 41 11.47 -11.14 30.11
C LEU A 41 11.10 -9.67 29.92
N PHE A 42 12.08 -8.80 29.68
CA PHE A 42 11.85 -7.35 29.59
C PHE A 42 11.11 -6.94 28.32
N TYR A 43 11.43 -7.58 27.18
CA TYR A 43 10.87 -7.20 25.89
C TYR A 43 9.77 -8.13 25.38
N ARG A 44 9.40 -9.17 26.16
CA ARG A 44 8.32 -10.12 25.83
C ARG A 44 8.42 -10.59 24.38
N ILE A 45 9.62 -11.04 24.01
CA ILE A 45 10.00 -11.28 22.62
C ILE A 45 9.17 -12.43 22.04
N SER A 46 8.53 -12.22 20.90
CA SER A 46 7.99 -13.29 20.05
C SER A 46 9.11 -13.81 19.17
N ASP A 47 9.58 -15.02 19.43
CA ASP A 47 10.79 -15.62 18.84
C ASP A 47 10.52 -17.01 18.23
N SER A 48 9.26 -17.43 18.10
CA SER A 48 8.89 -18.77 17.65
C SER A 48 9.48 -19.13 16.27
N ARG A 49 9.68 -18.14 15.40
CA ARG A 49 10.26 -18.33 14.06
C ARG A 49 11.78 -18.49 14.06
N ILE A 50 12.47 -18.26 15.17
CA ILE A 50 13.93 -18.42 15.23
C ILE A 50 14.38 -19.87 14.95
N GLY A 51 13.49 -20.84 15.20
CA GLY A 51 13.73 -22.24 14.85
C GLY A 51 14.05 -22.45 13.36
N ILE A 52 13.47 -21.64 12.47
CA ILE A 52 13.77 -21.68 11.02
C ILE A 52 15.24 -21.36 10.77
N ALA A 53 15.75 -20.28 11.39
CA ALA A 53 17.15 -19.89 11.26
C ALA A 53 18.08 -20.98 11.81
N ARG A 54 17.82 -21.46 13.04
CA ARG A 54 18.67 -22.47 13.69
C ARG A 54 18.64 -23.83 12.97
N GLY A 55 17.49 -24.21 12.42
CA GLY A 55 17.31 -25.45 11.66
C GLY A 55 17.85 -25.40 10.22
N THR A 56 18.30 -24.23 9.76
CA THR A 56 18.82 -24.10 8.39
C THR A 56 20.21 -24.75 8.27
N GLN A 57 20.33 -25.67 7.32
CA GLN A 57 21.61 -26.31 7.00
C GLN A 57 22.59 -25.33 6.37
N ALA A 58 23.86 -25.43 6.78
CA ALA A 58 24.94 -24.64 6.19
C ALA A 58 25.34 -25.20 4.80
N PRO A 59 25.83 -24.35 3.87
CA PRO A 59 26.16 -22.93 4.04
C PRO A 59 24.95 -22.00 4.11
N VAL A 60 24.98 -21.05 5.05
CA VAL A 60 23.89 -20.09 5.28
C VAL A 60 24.38 -18.69 5.60
N VAL A 61 23.67 -17.69 5.08
CA VAL A 61 23.84 -16.28 5.39
C VAL A 61 22.55 -15.75 6.04
N TYR A 62 22.61 -15.46 7.33
CA TYR A 62 21.58 -14.71 8.04
C TYR A 62 21.73 -13.23 7.71
N VAL A 63 20.69 -12.63 7.13
CA VAL A 63 20.68 -11.23 6.74
C VAL A 63 19.73 -10.50 7.69
N VAL A 64 20.30 -9.77 8.63
CA VAL A 64 19.58 -9.15 9.76
C VAL A 64 19.41 -7.66 9.51
N THR A 65 18.19 -7.12 9.59
CA THR A 65 18.00 -5.66 9.57
C THR A 65 18.40 -5.05 10.92
N HIS A 66 19.42 -4.20 10.89
CA HIS A 66 20.03 -3.58 12.06
C HIS A 66 19.38 -2.23 12.38
N GLN A 67 18.38 -2.27 13.25
CA GLN A 67 17.55 -1.16 13.70
C GLN A 67 18.01 -0.59 15.04
N SER A 68 18.56 -1.43 15.91
CA SER A 68 18.95 -1.05 17.26
C SER A 68 20.29 -1.66 17.68
N ARG A 69 20.94 -1.03 18.65
CA ARG A 69 22.20 -1.53 19.23
C ARG A 69 22.04 -2.84 19.99
N ILE A 70 20.83 -3.27 20.31
CA ILE A 70 20.58 -4.58 20.93
C ILE A 70 20.47 -5.72 19.92
N ASP A 71 20.30 -5.41 18.62
CA ASP A 71 20.11 -6.43 17.60
C ASP A 71 21.30 -7.40 17.54
N PRO A 72 22.57 -6.95 17.62
CA PRO A 72 23.71 -7.87 17.73
C PRO A 72 23.66 -8.78 18.95
N ALA A 73 23.33 -8.26 20.14
CA ALA A 73 23.22 -9.06 21.36
C ALA A 73 22.15 -10.16 21.22
N LEU A 74 20.99 -9.80 20.67
CA LEU A 74 19.91 -10.74 20.41
C LEU A 74 20.36 -11.84 19.43
N MET A 75 20.99 -11.48 18.32
CA MET A 75 21.42 -12.46 17.31
C MET A 75 22.57 -13.34 17.80
N LEU A 76 23.53 -12.81 18.57
CA LEU A 76 24.59 -13.60 19.22
C LEU A 76 24.01 -14.62 20.21
N SER A 77 22.91 -14.27 20.88
CA SER A 77 22.22 -15.17 21.80
C SER A 77 21.37 -16.23 21.09
N LEU A 78 20.82 -15.92 19.91
CA LEU A 78 19.75 -16.70 19.28
C LEU A 78 20.20 -17.52 18.06
N LEU A 79 21.22 -17.08 17.32
CA LEU A 79 21.75 -17.83 16.18
C LEU A 79 22.70 -18.95 16.67
N PRO A 80 23.02 -19.95 15.84
CA PRO A 80 24.00 -20.97 16.21
C PRO A 80 25.35 -20.35 16.60
N ASP A 81 26.00 -20.87 17.63
CA ASP A 81 27.30 -20.41 18.17
C ASP A 81 28.45 -20.49 17.17
N GLU A 82 28.39 -21.41 16.19
CA GLU A 82 29.36 -21.45 15.09
C GLU A 82 29.16 -20.36 14.02
N THR A 83 28.23 -19.43 14.23
CA THR A 83 27.96 -18.32 13.30
C THR A 83 29.04 -17.25 13.40
N LEU A 84 29.60 -16.84 12.25
CA LEU A 84 30.47 -15.68 12.15
C LEU A 84 29.61 -14.41 12.02
N HIS A 85 29.67 -13.50 12.99
CA HIS A 85 28.92 -12.23 12.95
C HIS A 85 29.79 -11.10 12.40
N ILE A 86 29.28 -10.37 11.39
CA ILE A 86 29.92 -9.18 10.83
C ILE A 86 29.32 -7.93 11.47
N LEU A 87 29.93 -7.44 12.54
CA LEU A 87 29.43 -6.29 13.31
C LEU A 87 29.87 -4.96 12.70
N ASP A 88 29.05 -3.93 12.81
CA ASP A 88 29.49 -2.56 12.53
C ASP A 88 30.53 -2.10 13.57
N GLU A 89 31.26 -1.02 13.25
CA GLU A 89 32.33 -0.52 14.10
C GLU A 89 31.86 -0.12 15.50
N ALA A 90 30.67 0.46 15.64
CA ALA A 90 30.15 0.87 16.94
C ALA A 90 29.78 -0.33 17.81
N SER A 91 29.18 -1.36 17.21
CA SER A 91 28.89 -2.62 17.91
C SER A 91 30.16 -3.38 18.29
N ALA A 92 31.15 -3.43 17.40
CA ALA A 92 32.41 -4.14 17.65
C ALA A 92 33.25 -3.51 18.78
N LYS A 93 33.21 -2.17 18.94
CA LYS A 93 33.93 -1.44 19.99
C LYS A 93 33.12 -1.30 21.30
N SER A 94 31.89 -1.79 21.35
CA SER A 94 31.02 -1.61 22.51
C SER A 94 31.41 -2.53 23.67
N LEU A 95 31.75 -1.96 24.83
CA LEU A 95 32.13 -2.71 26.03
C LEU A 95 30.97 -3.52 26.61
N TRP A 96 29.74 -3.00 26.57
CA TRP A 96 28.59 -3.72 27.10
C TRP A 96 28.22 -4.97 26.28
N LEU A 97 28.68 -5.06 25.02
CA LEU A 97 28.47 -6.23 24.16
C LEU A 97 29.49 -7.36 24.38
N GLU A 98 30.54 -7.16 25.19
CA GLU A 98 31.60 -8.16 25.42
C GLU A 98 31.04 -9.54 25.83
N PRO A 99 30.12 -9.67 26.82
CA PRO A 99 29.60 -10.97 27.22
C PRO A 99 28.90 -11.72 26.07
N TRP A 100 28.28 -10.98 25.14
CA TRP A 100 27.62 -11.55 23.97
C TRP A 100 28.61 -11.88 22.85
N ARG A 101 29.70 -11.11 22.71
CA ARG A 101 30.73 -11.38 21.71
C ARG A 101 31.54 -12.64 22.01
N GLU A 102 31.60 -13.08 23.27
CA GLU A 102 32.20 -14.36 23.63
C GLU A 102 31.36 -15.58 23.20
N LEU A 103 30.07 -15.40 22.90
CA LEU A 103 29.18 -16.49 22.49
C LEU A 103 29.49 -17.03 21.08
N ALA A 104 30.09 -16.23 20.21
CA ALA A 104 30.31 -16.58 18.81
C ALA A 104 31.47 -15.80 18.19
N ARG A 105 31.95 -16.24 17.02
CA ARG A 105 33.03 -15.51 16.32
C ARG A 105 32.50 -14.20 15.74
N THR A 106 33.23 -13.10 15.97
CA THR A 106 32.87 -11.79 15.42
C THR A 106 34.00 -11.17 14.59
N ILE A 107 33.65 -10.44 13.54
CA ILE A 107 34.57 -9.57 12.79
C ILE A 107 33.95 -8.18 12.62
N THR A 108 34.79 -7.15 12.54
CA THR A 108 34.33 -5.78 12.31
C THR A 108 34.19 -5.50 10.81
N PHE A 109 33.07 -4.88 10.43
CA PHE A 109 32.80 -4.38 9.10
C PHE A 109 33.60 -3.10 8.84
N ASN A 110 34.40 -3.08 7.77
CA ASN A 110 35.01 -1.85 7.28
C ASN A 110 34.22 -1.34 6.05
N ALA A 111 33.54 -0.21 6.21
CA ALA A 111 32.67 0.39 5.20
C ALA A 111 33.41 1.01 4.00
N GLU A 112 34.72 1.20 4.08
CA GLU A 112 35.55 1.75 3.00
C GLU A 112 35.92 0.69 1.96
N HIS A 113 36.00 -0.58 2.38
CA HIS A 113 36.28 -1.72 1.50
C HIS A 113 35.02 -2.58 1.33
N VAL A 114 34.04 -2.12 0.54
CA VAL A 114 32.80 -2.90 0.31
C VAL A 114 33.10 -4.28 -0.29
N PHE A 115 32.86 -5.33 0.52
CA PHE A 115 33.44 -6.67 0.44
C PHE A 115 32.98 -7.54 -0.76
N VAL A 116 33.95 -8.17 -1.44
CA VAL A 116 33.92 -9.63 -1.74
C VAL A 116 35.24 -10.19 -1.21
N SER A 117 35.32 -10.46 0.09
CA SER A 117 36.50 -11.15 0.60
C SER A 117 36.40 -12.62 0.30
N ARG A 118 37.41 -13.13 -0.42
CA ARG A 118 37.64 -14.57 -0.62
C ARG A 118 37.57 -15.35 0.70
N ARG A 119 37.86 -14.71 1.84
CA ARG A 119 37.75 -15.29 3.18
C ARG A 119 36.30 -15.65 3.55
N LEU A 120 35.34 -14.76 3.32
CA LEU A 120 33.93 -15.03 3.66
C LEU A 120 33.34 -16.14 2.79
N VAL A 121 33.68 -16.13 1.49
CA VAL A 121 33.29 -17.20 0.56
C VAL A 121 33.90 -18.54 1.00
N ARG A 122 35.16 -18.55 1.46
CA ARG A 122 35.82 -19.76 1.98
C ARG A 122 35.14 -20.29 3.25
N VAL A 123 34.76 -19.40 4.18
CA VAL A 123 34.00 -19.77 5.39
C VAL A 123 32.71 -20.48 4.99
N LEU A 124 31.94 -19.90 4.07
CA LEU A 124 30.69 -20.50 3.61
C LEU A 124 30.94 -21.84 2.88
N ARG A 125 31.88 -21.91 1.93
CA ARG A 125 32.22 -23.17 1.24
C ARG A 125 32.65 -24.29 2.18
N GLY A 126 33.23 -23.96 3.33
CA GLY A 126 33.53 -24.91 4.42
C GLY A 126 32.30 -25.32 5.25
N LYS A 127 31.07 -25.19 4.73
CA LYS A 127 29.80 -25.37 5.46
C LYS A 127 29.67 -24.43 6.68
N GLY A 128 30.20 -23.22 6.57
CA GLY A 128 30.11 -22.20 7.62
C GLY A 128 28.78 -21.43 7.61
N ARG A 129 28.57 -20.65 8.67
CA ARG A 129 27.41 -19.77 8.86
C ARG A 129 27.85 -18.32 9.02
N LEU A 130 27.13 -17.40 8.41
CA LEU A 130 27.44 -15.96 8.42
C LEU A 130 26.22 -15.15 8.86
N ALA A 131 26.40 -14.18 9.75
CA ALA A 131 25.38 -13.17 10.06
C ALA A 131 25.86 -11.79 9.60
N VAL A 132 25.07 -11.15 8.72
CA VAL A 132 25.34 -9.81 8.19
C VAL A 132 24.23 -8.86 8.62
N TYR A 133 24.63 -7.71 9.14
CA TYR A 133 23.73 -6.66 9.65
C TYR A 133 23.56 -5.58 8.58
N MET A 134 22.34 -5.47 8.05
CA MET A 134 21.97 -4.54 6.98
C MET A 134 21.40 -3.24 7.57
N PRO A 135 21.62 -2.08 6.93
CA PRO A 135 21.00 -0.82 7.35
C PRO A 135 19.47 -0.90 7.45
N ALA A 136 18.89 -0.27 8.48
CA ALA A 136 17.45 -0.26 8.72
C ALA A 136 16.62 0.66 7.82
N ALA A 137 17.25 1.48 6.98
CA ALA A 137 16.56 2.37 6.07
C ALA A 137 15.63 1.58 5.13
N VAL A 138 14.36 2.01 5.05
CA VAL A 138 13.39 1.48 4.08
C VAL A 138 13.86 1.77 2.66
N GLU A 139 14.30 3.01 2.43
CA GLU A 139 14.91 3.48 1.19
C GLU A 139 16.40 3.77 1.42
N PRO A 140 17.29 2.75 1.37
CA PRO A 140 18.72 2.94 1.55
C PRO A 140 19.35 3.77 0.42
N ASP A 141 20.30 4.63 0.77
CA ASP A 141 21.10 5.36 -0.23
C ASP A 141 21.94 4.41 -1.12
N MET A 142 22.49 4.95 -2.20
CA MET A 142 23.30 4.16 -3.16
C MET A 142 24.50 3.49 -2.50
N ARG A 143 25.10 4.10 -1.46
CA ARG A 143 26.24 3.54 -0.71
C ARG A 143 25.81 2.31 0.09
N SER A 144 24.71 2.41 0.81
CA SER A 144 24.11 1.35 1.63
C SER A 144 23.58 0.21 0.77
N PHE A 145 23.02 0.53 -0.41
CA PHE A 145 22.51 -0.49 -1.34
C PHE A 145 23.62 -1.41 -1.88
N ARG A 146 24.88 -0.96 -1.93
CA ARG A 146 26.02 -1.83 -2.33
C ARG A 146 26.18 -3.05 -1.44
N LEU A 147 25.75 -2.99 -0.17
CA LEU A 147 25.83 -4.12 0.74
C LEU A 147 24.92 -5.28 0.28
N TYR A 148 23.73 -4.99 -0.26
CA TYR A 148 22.84 -6.01 -0.82
C TYR A 148 23.51 -6.74 -1.98
N ARG A 149 24.21 -5.99 -2.85
CA ARG A 149 24.99 -6.56 -3.98
C ARG A 149 26.15 -7.43 -3.50
N ALA A 150 26.83 -7.05 -2.43
CA ALA A 150 27.92 -7.81 -1.85
C ALA A 150 27.44 -9.13 -1.24
N VAL A 151 26.40 -9.06 -0.38
CA VAL A 151 25.84 -10.21 0.33
C VAL A 151 25.32 -11.27 -0.65
N ILE A 152 24.51 -10.85 -1.63
CA ILE A 152 23.94 -11.79 -2.59
C ILE A 152 25.01 -12.45 -3.46
N ARG A 153 26.07 -11.73 -3.81
CA ARG A 153 27.20 -12.25 -4.59
C ARG A 153 28.00 -13.30 -3.79
N ILE A 154 28.25 -13.04 -2.52
CA ILE A 154 28.93 -13.98 -1.63
C ILE A 154 28.10 -15.25 -1.47
N ALA A 155 26.78 -15.11 -1.26
CA ALA A 155 25.87 -16.25 -1.15
C ALA A 155 25.86 -17.08 -2.44
N MET A 156 25.79 -16.44 -3.62
CA MET A 156 25.86 -17.13 -4.91
C MET A 156 27.17 -17.91 -5.12
N GLN A 157 28.33 -17.31 -4.78
CA GLN A 157 29.63 -17.94 -4.99
C GLN A 157 29.89 -19.17 -4.10
N ALA A 158 29.15 -19.26 -3.00
CA ALA A 158 29.22 -20.37 -2.04
C ALA A 158 27.98 -21.26 -2.05
N ASP A 159 27.03 -21.04 -2.97
CA ASP A 159 25.71 -21.69 -3.01
C ASP A 159 25.00 -21.70 -1.65
N ALA A 160 25.12 -20.59 -0.92
CA ALA A 160 24.59 -20.45 0.43
C ALA A 160 23.11 -20.08 0.41
N ARG A 161 22.36 -20.66 1.35
CA ARG A 161 20.97 -20.23 1.63
C ARG A 161 20.99 -18.89 2.35
N ILE A 162 20.00 -18.06 2.07
CA ILE A 162 19.83 -16.74 2.67
C ILE A 162 18.62 -16.80 3.58
N VAL A 163 18.80 -16.37 4.83
CA VAL A 163 17.76 -16.32 5.86
C VAL A 163 17.57 -14.86 6.28
N PRO A 164 16.53 -14.19 5.78
CA PRO A 164 16.13 -12.85 6.20
C PRO A 164 15.64 -12.85 7.65
N VAL A 165 16.16 -11.93 8.46
CA VAL A 165 15.76 -11.73 9.86
C VAL A 165 15.41 -10.26 10.09
N PHE A 166 14.27 -10.01 10.72
CA PHE A 166 13.83 -8.67 11.09
C PHE A 166 13.28 -8.65 12.52
N ILE A 167 13.64 -7.65 13.31
CA ILE A 167 13.18 -7.51 14.70
C ILE A 167 12.17 -6.36 14.79
N GLY A 168 10.89 -6.67 14.71
CA GLY A 168 9.81 -5.70 14.85
C GLY A 168 9.77 -5.09 16.26
N GLY A 169 9.55 -3.78 16.36
CA GLY A 169 9.48 -3.04 17.62
C GLY A 169 10.83 -2.46 18.08
N ALA A 170 11.95 -2.92 17.52
CA ALA A 170 13.29 -2.44 17.86
C ALA A 170 13.49 -0.94 17.55
N GLN A 171 12.76 -0.41 16.57
CA GLN A 171 12.76 1.01 16.23
C GLN A 171 12.19 1.91 17.35
N ALA A 172 11.45 1.38 18.32
CA ALA A 172 10.96 2.18 19.44
C ALA A 172 12.00 2.33 20.57
N LEU A 173 13.11 1.59 20.52
CA LEU A 173 14.11 1.57 21.58
C LEU A 173 14.91 2.89 21.64
N PRO A 174 15.39 3.31 22.83
CA PRO A 174 16.24 4.49 22.97
C PRO A 174 17.62 4.32 22.33
N PHE A 175 18.07 3.09 22.09
CA PHE A 175 19.40 2.75 21.58
C PHE A 175 19.37 2.41 20.08
N GLN A 176 18.82 3.28 19.24
CA GLN A 176 18.81 3.05 17.79
C GLN A 176 20.24 3.04 17.20
N ALA A 177 20.40 2.25 16.15
CA ALA A 177 21.62 2.24 15.37
C ALA A 177 21.68 3.41 14.37
N SER A 178 20.52 3.87 13.89
CA SER A 178 20.41 5.06 13.04
C SER A 178 20.37 6.33 13.88
N GLY A 179 21.19 7.34 13.55
CA GLY A 179 21.32 8.58 14.32
C GLY A 179 20.12 9.53 14.33
N LYS A 180 18.99 9.21 13.68
CA LYS A 180 17.78 10.03 13.73
C LYS A 180 16.91 9.57 14.91
N PRO A 181 16.65 10.40 15.93
CA PRO A 181 15.86 9.98 17.08
C PRO A 181 14.44 9.61 16.65
N PRO A 182 13.83 8.54 17.21
CA PRO A 182 12.43 8.22 16.95
C PRO A 182 11.53 9.33 17.52
N ALA A 183 10.30 9.43 17.02
CA ALA A 183 9.37 10.42 17.57
C ALA A 183 8.84 10.03 18.96
N LEU A 184 8.83 8.74 19.32
CA LEU A 184 8.55 8.25 20.68
C LEU A 184 9.50 7.11 21.06
N ARG A 185 10.07 7.18 22.27
CA ARG A 185 10.97 6.16 22.84
C ARG A 185 10.22 5.29 23.84
N ARG A 186 10.52 3.99 23.84
CA ARG A 186 10.05 3.01 24.83
C ARG A 186 11.22 2.20 25.34
N TRP A 187 11.31 2.08 26.65
CA TRP A 187 12.34 1.27 27.30
C TRP A 187 12.05 -0.23 27.17
N PHE A 188 10.78 -0.64 27.15
CA PHE A 188 10.38 -2.05 27.14
C PHE A 188 9.25 -2.35 26.11
N PRO A 189 9.44 -2.03 24.81
CA PRO A 189 8.49 -2.41 23.78
C PRO A 189 8.43 -3.94 23.64
N ARG A 190 7.30 -4.45 23.14
CA ARG A 190 7.26 -5.84 22.66
C ARG A 190 8.12 -5.96 21.41
N LEU A 191 8.95 -6.99 21.33
CA LEU A 191 9.75 -7.29 20.13
C LEU A 191 9.22 -8.54 19.43
N ASN A 192 9.25 -8.54 18.10
CA ASN A 192 8.82 -9.68 17.28
C ASN A 192 9.92 -10.04 16.28
N ILE A 193 10.49 -11.24 16.41
CA ILE A 193 11.54 -11.73 15.51
C ILE A 193 10.88 -12.47 14.35
N SER A 194 10.87 -11.82 13.21
CA SER A 194 10.50 -12.41 11.93
C SER A 194 11.71 -13.10 11.32
N VAL A 195 11.52 -14.36 10.94
CA VAL A 195 12.48 -15.15 10.17
C VAL A 195 11.72 -15.75 9.00
N LEU A 196 12.22 -15.52 7.79
CA LEU A 196 11.65 -16.11 6.59
C LEU A 196 12.36 -17.41 6.20
N GLU A 197 11.66 -18.24 5.43
CA GLU A 197 12.21 -19.50 4.92
C GLU A 197 13.52 -19.29 4.12
N PRO A 198 14.53 -20.16 4.34
CA PRO A 198 15.81 -20.09 3.67
C PRO A 198 15.66 -20.28 2.16
N MET A 199 16.28 -19.42 1.36
CA MET A 199 16.29 -19.52 -0.10
C MET A 199 17.69 -19.26 -0.65
N THR A 200 18.08 -19.99 -1.68
CA THR A 200 19.25 -19.68 -2.50
C THR A 200 19.00 -18.40 -3.30
N ALA A 201 20.07 -17.77 -3.78
CA ALA A 201 19.95 -16.60 -4.65
C ALA A 201 19.17 -16.90 -5.94
N ARG A 202 19.28 -18.12 -6.48
CA ARG A 202 18.56 -18.55 -7.69
C ARG A 202 17.05 -18.65 -7.44
N GLU A 203 16.66 -19.27 -6.32
CA GLU A 203 15.25 -19.37 -5.92
C GLU A 203 14.63 -17.99 -5.66
N LEU A 204 15.38 -17.06 -5.06
CA LEU A 204 14.92 -15.68 -4.85
C LEU A 204 14.60 -14.97 -6.17
N VAL A 205 15.43 -15.13 -7.20
CA VAL A 205 15.18 -14.55 -8.54
C VAL A 205 14.00 -15.22 -9.21
N ALA A 206 13.95 -16.56 -9.20
CA ALA A 206 12.87 -17.32 -9.83
C ALA A 206 11.50 -16.97 -9.23
N ARG A 207 11.44 -16.76 -7.91
CA ARG A 207 10.21 -16.39 -7.20
C ARG A 207 9.58 -15.08 -7.68
N ASN A 208 10.40 -14.11 -8.12
CA ASN A 208 9.90 -12.81 -8.55
C ASN A 208 9.27 -12.85 -9.96
N GLY A 209 9.14 -14.02 -10.59
CA GLY A 209 8.41 -14.21 -11.85
C GLY A 209 9.12 -13.69 -13.11
N SER A 210 10.25 -13.00 -12.96
CA SER A 210 11.12 -12.57 -14.06
C SER A 210 12.50 -13.23 -13.91
N PRO A 211 12.90 -14.14 -14.84
CA PRO A 211 14.23 -14.76 -14.86
C PRO A 211 15.37 -13.73 -14.94
N ALA A 212 15.05 -12.50 -15.36
CA ALA A 212 16.01 -11.44 -15.56
C ALA A 212 16.27 -10.58 -14.30
N THR A 213 15.51 -10.75 -13.20
CA THR A 213 15.64 -9.91 -12.00
C THR A 213 17.07 -9.92 -11.44
N ARG A 214 17.72 -8.76 -11.37
CA ARG A 214 19.06 -8.66 -10.76
C ARG A 214 19.03 -9.12 -9.29
N ASN A 215 19.96 -10.00 -8.92
CA ASN A 215 20.03 -10.68 -7.62
C ASN A 215 19.90 -9.74 -6.40
N ALA A 216 20.50 -8.55 -6.44
CA ALA A 216 20.49 -7.62 -5.31
C ALA A 216 19.09 -7.04 -5.01
N HIS A 217 18.30 -6.78 -6.07
CA HIS A 217 16.94 -6.30 -5.89
C HIS A 217 16.03 -7.41 -5.33
N ALA A 218 16.23 -8.67 -5.74
CA ALA A 218 15.52 -9.81 -5.15
C ALA A 218 15.80 -9.96 -3.65
N LEU A 219 17.06 -9.78 -3.22
CA LEU A 219 17.40 -9.75 -1.79
C LEU A 219 16.74 -8.58 -1.06
N PHE A 220 16.77 -7.38 -1.65
CA PHE A 220 16.12 -6.19 -1.10
C PHE A 220 14.61 -6.41 -0.89
N ASP A 221 13.92 -6.98 -1.88
CA ASP A 221 12.49 -7.30 -1.79
C ASP A 221 12.21 -8.32 -0.69
N ARG A 222 13.07 -9.33 -0.58
CA ARG A 222 12.96 -10.35 0.46
C ARG A 222 13.17 -9.78 1.86
N MET A 223 14.04 -8.79 2.03
CA MET A 223 14.19 -8.07 3.30
C MET A 223 12.96 -7.21 3.63
N ALA A 224 12.34 -6.59 2.63
CA ALA A 224 11.08 -5.86 2.81
C ALA A 224 9.93 -6.81 3.21
N GLU A 225 9.91 -8.04 2.69
CA GLU A 225 8.97 -9.09 3.14
C GLU A 225 9.23 -9.50 4.59
N ALA A 226 10.48 -9.54 5.04
CA ALA A 226 10.83 -9.91 6.41
C ALA A 226 10.33 -8.85 7.41
N ARG A 227 10.46 -7.57 7.02
CA ARG A 227 9.84 -6.44 7.72
C ARG A 227 8.33 -6.59 7.82
N LEU A 228 7.65 -6.86 6.70
CA LEU A 228 6.21 -7.09 6.69
C LEU A 228 5.81 -8.25 7.60
N ALA A 229 6.54 -9.37 7.57
CA ALA A 229 6.23 -10.53 8.42
C ALA A 229 6.48 -10.29 9.92
N ALA A 230 7.20 -9.23 10.29
CA ALA A 230 7.38 -8.83 11.69
C ALA A 230 6.20 -8.02 12.25
N THR A 231 5.27 -7.60 11.40
CA THR A 231 4.07 -6.89 11.84
C THR A 231 2.96 -7.87 12.25
N SER A 232 1.92 -7.35 12.91
CA SER A 232 0.73 -8.14 13.30
C SER A 232 -0.47 -7.76 12.42
N PRO A 233 -0.65 -8.41 11.27
CA PRO A 233 -1.78 -8.12 10.37
C PRO A 233 -3.11 -8.72 10.85
N ASP A 234 -3.10 -9.55 11.89
CA ASP A 234 -4.28 -10.23 12.45
C ASP A 234 -5.09 -9.35 13.41
N LEU A 235 -5.29 -8.09 13.01
CA LEU A 235 -6.07 -7.10 13.73
C LEU A 235 -7.26 -6.66 12.89
N THR A 236 -8.37 -6.30 13.53
CA THR A 236 -9.41 -5.49 12.87
C THR A 236 -8.90 -4.05 12.67
N LEU A 237 -9.52 -3.29 11.78
CA LEU A 237 -9.13 -1.88 11.53
C LEU A 237 -9.18 -1.04 12.82
N PHE A 238 -10.19 -1.23 13.68
CA PHE A 238 -10.27 -0.56 14.98
C PHE A 238 -9.06 -0.92 15.87
N GLN A 239 -8.70 -2.19 15.93
CA GLN A 239 -7.56 -2.66 16.72
C GLN A 239 -6.22 -2.20 16.16
N ALA A 240 -6.06 -2.11 14.84
CA ALA A 240 -4.85 -1.57 14.22
C ALA A 240 -4.64 -0.08 14.57
N VAL A 241 -5.70 0.73 14.53
CA VAL A 241 -5.64 2.14 14.96
C VAL A 241 -5.44 2.26 16.47
N ARG A 242 -6.00 1.35 17.27
CA ARG A 242 -5.70 1.25 18.71
C ARG A 242 -4.24 0.92 18.96
N ASP A 243 -3.65 -0.02 18.24
CA ASP A 243 -2.24 -0.40 18.42
C ASP A 243 -1.33 0.77 18.02
N ALA A 244 -1.68 1.51 16.96
CA ALA A 244 -1.04 2.78 16.64
C ALA A 244 -1.18 3.82 17.77
N ALA A 245 -2.38 3.98 18.34
CA ALA A 245 -2.60 4.85 19.50
C ALA A 245 -1.76 4.44 20.72
N GLU A 246 -1.67 3.14 20.98
CA GLU A 246 -0.84 2.59 22.03
C GLU A 246 0.63 2.73 21.73
N HIS A 247 1.07 2.81 20.47
CA HIS A 247 2.46 2.96 20.03
C HIS A 247 2.94 4.42 19.99
N PHE A 248 2.17 5.31 19.37
CA PHE A 248 2.50 6.73 19.20
C PHE A 248 1.97 7.62 20.33
N GLY A 249 1.10 7.08 21.19
CA GLY A 249 0.56 7.77 22.34
C GLY A 249 -0.90 8.21 22.11
N PRO A 250 -1.80 7.98 23.09
CA PRO A 250 -3.24 8.25 22.94
C PRO A 250 -3.57 9.74 22.79
N GLY A 251 -2.68 10.62 23.27
CA GLY A 251 -2.81 12.08 23.15
C GLY A 251 -2.31 12.65 21.81
N HIS A 252 -1.65 11.84 20.98
CA HIS A 252 -1.14 12.29 19.68
C HIS A 252 -2.29 12.71 18.77
N LEU A 253 -2.19 13.92 18.23
CA LEU A 253 -3.14 14.45 17.25
C LEU A 253 -2.91 13.73 15.92
N VAL A 254 -3.89 12.95 15.48
CA VAL A 254 -3.74 12.07 14.31
C VAL A 254 -4.62 12.50 13.15
N LEU A 255 -5.77 13.13 13.41
CA LEU A 255 -6.74 13.44 12.36
C LEU A 255 -7.24 14.88 12.47
N GLU A 256 -7.15 15.61 11.36
CA GLU A 256 -7.73 16.93 11.15
C GLU A 256 -8.53 16.93 9.84
N ASP A 257 -9.53 17.80 9.71
CA ASP A 257 -10.29 17.97 8.47
C ASP A 257 -10.54 19.44 8.11
N ALA A 258 -11.03 19.68 6.90
CA ALA A 258 -11.35 21.02 6.39
C ALA A 258 -12.44 21.77 7.17
N THR A 259 -13.21 21.08 8.03
CA THR A 259 -14.22 21.70 8.90
C THR A 259 -13.65 22.14 10.25
N GLY A 260 -12.34 21.90 10.49
CA GLY A 260 -11.65 22.31 11.70
C GLY A 260 -11.73 21.28 12.84
N ASN A 261 -12.24 20.07 12.59
CA ASN A 261 -12.22 19.01 13.59
C ASN A 261 -10.79 18.54 13.83
N ARG A 262 -10.43 18.33 15.11
CA ARG A 262 -9.10 17.89 15.52
C ARG A 262 -9.21 16.75 16.51
N LEU A 263 -8.82 15.54 16.10
CA LEU A 263 -8.97 14.33 16.88
C LEU A 263 -7.60 13.71 17.19
N SER A 264 -7.31 13.60 18.49
CA SER A 264 -6.27 12.68 18.95
C SER A 264 -6.74 11.23 18.80
N TYR A 265 -5.80 10.29 18.82
CA TYR A 265 -6.15 8.86 18.80
C TYR A 265 -7.21 8.48 19.84
N ARG A 266 -7.07 8.97 21.08
CA ARG A 266 -8.04 8.69 22.14
C ARG A 266 -9.43 9.23 21.80
N LYS A 267 -9.52 10.46 21.28
CA LYS A 267 -10.79 11.07 20.87
C LYS A 267 -11.41 10.32 19.70
N LEU A 268 -10.60 9.96 18.70
CA LEU A 268 -11.02 9.19 17.53
C LEU A 268 -11.62 7.83 17.92
N LEU A 269 -10.90 7.04 18.73
CA LEU A 269 -11.34 5.70 19.15
C LEU A 269 -12.53 5.77 20.11
N THR A 270 -12.59 6.80 20.96
CA THR A 270 -13.76 7.05 21.81
C THR A 270 -15.00 7.36 20.96
N GLY A 271 -14.89 8.27 19.99
CA GLY A 271 -15.98 8.62 19.08
C GLY A 271 -16.44 7.43 18.23
N ALA A 272 -15.49 6.67 17.68
CA ALA A 272 -15.77 5.43 16.95
C ALA A 272 -16.54 4.43 17.82
N ARG A 273 -16.16 4.26 19.08
CA ARG A 273 -16.87 3.35 20.01
C ARG A 273 -18.30 3.83 20.33
N ILE A 274 -18.51 5.14 20.48
CA ILE A 274 -19.86 5.73 20.66
C ILE A 274 -20.73 5.39 19.45
N LEU A 275 -20.26 5.67 18.24
CA LEU A 275 -21.00 5.34 17.01
C LEU A 275 -21.22 3.84 16.86
N GLY A 276 -20.19 3.02 17.11
CA GLY A 276 -20.30 1.56 17.07
C GLY A 276 -21.42 1.03 17.97
N THR A 277 -21.53 1.56 19.19
CA THR A 277 -22.60 1.19 20.15
C THR A 277 -23.99 1.61 19.66
N ARG A 278 -24.09 2.64 18.81
CA ARG A 278 -25.36 3.04 18.19
C ARG A 278 -25.70 2.14 17.00
N PHE A 279 -24.72 1.80 16.18
CA PHE A 279 -24.90 0.86 15.08
C PHE A 279 -25.36 -0.52 15.54
N THR A 280 -24.96 -0.97 16.74
CA THR A 280 -25.46 -2.25 17.29
C THR A 280 -26.95 -2.28 17.59
N LYS A 281 -27.63 -1.12 17.65
CA LYS A 281 -29.09 -1.05 17.81
C LYS A 281 -29.85 -1.11 16.49
N LEU A 282 -29.15 -0.95 15.37
CA LEU A 282 -29.76 -0.82 14.04
C LEU A 282 -29.47 -2.02 13.13
N THR A 283 -28.40 -2.74 13.40
CA THR A 283 -27.84 -3.79 12.53
C THR A 283 -27.35 -4.95 13.39
N ASN A 284 -26.97 -6.06 12.77
CA ASN A 284 -26.33 -7.23 13.38
C ASN A 284 -24.83 -7.30 13.00
N PRO A 285 -24.00 -8.04 13.77
CA PRO A 285 -22.62 -8.32 13.36
C PRO A 285 -22.59 -9.02 12.00
N GLY A 286 -21.69 -8.58 11.11
CA GLY A 286 -21.58 -9.09 9.74
C GLY A 286 -22.42 -8.33 8.70
N ASP A 287 -23.41 -7.54 9.11
CA ASP A 287 -24.23 -6.76 8.18
C ASP A 287 -23.40 -5.71 7.43
N SER A 288 -23.72 -5.54 6.15
CA SER A 288 -23.20 -4.48 5.30
C SER A 288 -23.98 -3.18 5.51
N VAL A 289 -23.26 -2.12 5.88
CA VAL A 289 -23.82 -0.79 6.10
C VAL A 289 -23.21 0.18 5.11
N GLY A 290 -24.06 0.83 4.32
CA GLY A 290 -23.66 1.87 3.38
C GLY A 290 -23.09 3.07 4.13
N VAL A 291 -22.00 3.65 3.63
CA VAL A 291 -21.43 4.89 4.14
C VAL A 291 -21.33 5.87 2.99
N MET A 292 -22.15 6.92 3.04
CA MET A 292 -22.23 7.99 2.05
C MET A 292 -21.83 9.31 2.72
N LEU A 293 -20.52 9.52 2.84
CA LEU A 293 -19.93 10.68 3.52
C LEU A 293 -18.72 11.21 2.74
N PRO A 294 -18.45 12.53 2.79
CA PRO A 294 -17.28 13.10 2.15
C PRO A 294 -16.03 12.77 2.96
N ASN A 295 -14.86 13.03 2.37
CA ASN A 295 -13.58 13.01 3.08
C ASN A 295 -13.60 13.97 4.27
N SER A 296 -13.82 13.41 5.45
CA SER A 296 -14.06 14.15 6.69
C SER A 296 -13.77 13.25 7.89
N SER A 297 -13.62 13.86 9.07
CA SER A 297 -13.46 13.08 10.31
C SER A 297 -14.68 12.19 10.60
N ALA A 298 -15.87 12.60 10.17
CA ALA A 298 -17.10 11.80 10.28
C ALA A 298 -17.02 10.48 9.51
N ALA A 299 -16.45 10.48 8.30
CA ALA A 299 -16.27 9.26 7.50
C ALA A 299 -15.31 8.27 8.20
N VAL A 300 -14.22 8.74 8.78
CA VAL A 300 -13.28 7.89 9.55
C VAL A 300 -13.95 7.36 10.83
N LEU A 301 -14.71 8.20 11.54
CA LEU A 301 -15.45 7.80 12.73
C LEU A 301 -16.51 6.73 12.41
N ALA A 302 -17.24 6.87 11.30
CA ALA A 302 -18.21 5.89 10.83
C ALA A 302 -17.53 4.56 10.47
N LEU A 303 -16.46 4.61 9.67
CA LEU A 303 -15.66 3.42 9.28
C LEU A 303 -15.14 2.66 10.51
N LEU A 304 -14.48 3.37 11.44
CA LEU A 304 -13.94 2.75 12.66
C LEU A 304 -15.05 2.33 13.63
N GLY A 305 -16.19 3.02 13.65
CA GLY A 305 -17.34 2.66 14.47
C GLY A 305 -18.01 1.38 13.99
N LEU A 306 -18.20 1.23 12.69
CA LEU A 306 -18.69 -0.01 12.06
C LEU A 306 -17.70 -1.15 12.30
N ALA A 307 -16.40 -0.92 12.10
CA ALA A 307 -15.37 -1.91 12.40
C ALA A 307 -15.35 -2.29 13.90
N SER A 308 -15.53 -1.33 14.81
CA SER A 308 -15.63 -1.57 16.25
C SER A 308 -16.85 -2.41 16.63
N ALA A 309 -17.95 -2.24 15.89
CA ALA A 309 -19.16 -3.03 16.04
C ALA A 309 -19.11 -4.36 15.26
N GLY A 310 -18.11 -4.61 14.42
CA GLY A 310 -18.06 -5.82 13.58
C GLY A 310 -19.07 -5.80 12.42
N ARG A 311 -19.36 -4.63 11.85
CA ARG A 311 -20.15 -4.45 10.62
C ARG A 311 -19.22 -4.16 9.44
N VAL A 312 -19.68 -4.46 8.23
CA VAL A 312 -18.95 -4.23 6.99
C VAL A 312 -19.31 -2.84 6.45
N SER A 313 -18.32 -2.03 6.12
CA SER A 313 -18.56 -0.69 5.56
C SER A 313 -18.64 -0.74 4.04
N ALA A 314 -19.84 -0.58 3.47
CA ALA A 314 -20.02 -0.44 2.03
C ALA A 314 -19.88 1.03 1.65
N LEU A 315 -18.71 1.45 1.16
CA LEU A 315 -18.47 2.88 0.87
C LEU A 315 -19.12 3.26 -0.45
N VAL A 316 -20.14 4.10 -0.38
CA VAL A 316 -20.99 4.47 -1.53
C VAL A 316 -20.27 5.51 -2.37
N ASN A 317 -20.07 5.22 -3.65
CA ASN A 317 -19.60 6.19 -4.62
C ASN A 317 -20.76 7.10 -5.06
N TYR A 318 -21.01 8.16 -4.28
CA TYR A 318 -22.06 9.14 -4.56
C TYR A 318 -21.81 9.99 -5.81
N THR A 319 -20.63 9.90 -6.45
CA THR A 319 -20.37 10.59 -7.74
C THR A 319 -20.61 9.70 -8.96
N ALA A 320 -21.00 8.43 -8.77
CA ALA A 320 -21.28 7.50 -9.86
C ALA A 320 -22.64 7.74 -10.55
N GLY A 321 -23.48 8.61 -9.99
CA GLY A 321 -24.83 8.86 -10.44
C GLY A 321 -25.89 7.92 -9.82
N PRO A 322 -27.17 8.32 -9.77
CA PRO A 322 -28.23 7.61 -9.05
C PRO A 322 -28.40 6.14 -9.45
N ALA A 323 -28.45 5.83 -10.75
CA ALA A 323 -28.66 4.46 -11.23
C ALA A 323 -27.53 3.50 -10.82
N ASN A 324 -26.28 3.97 -10.84
CA ASN A 324 -25.13 3.17 -10.39
C ASN A 324 -25.14 2.96 -8.88
N VAL A 325 -25.58 3.97 -8.11
CA VAL A 325 -25.74 3.85 -6.67
C VAL A 325 -26.84 2.84 -6.33
N GLU A 326 -27.99 2.91 -7.00
CA GLU A 326 -29.08 1.94 -6.83
C GLU A 326 -28.61 0.51 -7.13
N ALA A 327 -27.94 0.30 -8.26
CA ALA A 327 -27.40 -0.99 -8.66
C ALA A 327 -26.36 -1.51 -7.64
N ALA A 328 -25.51 -0.64 -7.12
CA ALA A 328 -24.53 -0.97 -6.08
C ALA A 328 -25.21 -1.42 -4.78
N MET A 329 -26.26 -0.71 -4.34
CA MET A 329 -27.00 -1.07 -3.12
C MET A 329 -27.68 -2.42 -3.26
N ARG A 330 -28.32 -2.68 -4.40
CA ARG A 330 -28.93 -3.98 -4.70
C ARG A 330 -27.87 -5.09 -4.73
N THR A 331 -26.76 -4.88 -5.44
CA THR A 331 -25.68 -5.87 -5.62
C THR A 331 -25.07 -6.32 -4.29
N ALA A 332 -24.83 -5.38 -3.36
CA ALA A 332 -24.26 -5.67 -2.05
C ALA A 332 -25.32 -5.90 -0.95
N VAL A 333 -26.61 -5.91 -1.31
CA VAL A 333 -27.77 -6.10 -0.41
C VAL A 333 -27.70 -5.16 0.80
N VAL A 334 -27.41 -3.88 0.54
CA VAL A 334 -27.27 -2.86 1.59
C VAL A 334 -28.65 -2.39 2.01
N GLN A 335 -29.01 -2.59 3.29
CA GLN A 335 -30.32 -2.21 3.82
C GLN A 335 -30.32 -0.86 4.56
N ILE A 336 -29.16 -0.43 5.06
CA ILE A 336 -29.00 0.82 5.79
C ILE A 336 -27.84 1.61 5.20
N VAL A 337 -28.06 2.89 4.93
CA VAL A 337 -27.02 3.83 4.49
C VAL A 337 -26.90 4.97 5.49
N ILE A 338 -25.67 5.20 5.96
CA ILE A 338 -25.34 6.30 6.86
C ILE A 338 -24.89 7.51 6.05
N SER A 339 -25.48 8.67 6.34
CA SER A 339 -25.13 9.95 5.70
C SER A 339 -25.23 11.12 6.68
N SER A 340 -24.95 12.33 6.22
CA SER A 340 -25.14 13.60 6.93
C SER A 340 -26.06 14.51 6.13
N ARG A 341 -27.02 15.15 6.79
CA ARG A 341 -27.96 16.08 6.14
C ARG A 341 -27.21 17.28 5.54
N ALA A 342 -26.29 17.85 6.31
CA ALA A 342 -25.47 18.97 5.87
C ALA A 342 -24.61 18.63 4.65
N PHE A 343 -24.17 17.37 4.53
CA PHE A 343 -23.43 16.91 3.36
C PHE A 343 -24.35 16.77 2.13
N VAL A 344 -25.48 16.08 2.27
CA VAL A 344 -26.43 15.85 1.17
C VAL A 344 -26.90 17.18 0.58
N GLU A 345 -27.27 18.14 1.43
CA GLU A 345 -27.71 19.48 1.01
C GLU A 345 -26.59 20.22 0.28
N LYS A 346 -25.39 20.28 0.88
CA LYS A 346 -24.25 21.00 0.30
C LYS A 346 -23.78 20.40 -1.03
N ALA A 347 -23.86 19.07 -1.17
CA ALA A 347 -23.43 18.35 -2.36
C ALA A 347 -24.57 18.14 -3.38
N LYS A 348 -25.81 18.58 -3.07
CA LYS A 348 -27.00 18.44 -3.91
C LYS A 348 -27.25 17.00 -4.35
N LEU A 349 -27.31 16.08 -3.39
CA LEU A 349 -27.40 14.63 -3.62
C LEU A 349 -28.82 14.07 -3.44
N ASP A 350 -29.86 14.89 -3.62
CA ASP A 350 -31.26 14.49 -3.41
C ASP A 350 -31.68 13.32 -4.33
N ASP A 351 -31.20 13.33 -5.57
CA ASP A 351 -31.38 12.27 -6.57
C ASP A 351 -30.70 10.95 -6.14
N VAL A 352 -29.50 11.03 -5.57
CA VAL A 352 -28.77 9.88 -5.03
C VAL A 352 -29.47 9.33 -3.79
N VAL A 353 -30.03 10.19 -2.92
CA VAL A 353 -30.84 9.78 -1.76
C VAL A 353 -32.07 9.00 -2.24
N GLN A 354 -32.79 9.52 -3.23
CA GLN A 354 -33.95 8.83 -3.83
C GLN A 354 -33.55 7.47 -4.42
N ALA A 355 -32.40 7.36 -5.07
CA ALA A 355 -31.90 6.09 -5.60
C ALA A 355 -31.57 5.07 -4.49
N VAL A 356 -31.01 5.53 -3.36
CA VAL A 356 -30.78 4.67 -2.19
C VAL A 356 -32.10 4.14 -1.63
N GLU A 357 -33.11 5.01 -1.49
CA GLU A 357 -34.44 4.62 -1.02
C GLU A 357 -35.16 3.69 -2.00
N SER A 358 -35.01 3.93 -3.31
CA SER A 358 -35.55 3.11 -4.39
C SER A 358 -34.92 1.71 -4.43
N ALA A 359 -33.68 1.57 -4.00
CA ALA A 359 -33.03 0.26 -3.80
C ALA A 359 -33.58 -0.50 -2.57
N GLY A 360 -34.47 0.10 -1.78
CA GLY A 360 -35.01 -0.46 -0.54
C GLY A 360 -34.15 -0.23 0.70
N ALA A 361 -33.16 0.66 0.63
CA ALA A 361 -32.28 0.97 1.75
C ALA A 361 -32.79 2.19 2.55
N LYS A 362 -32.72 2.11 3.87
CA LYS A 362 -33.09 3.21 4.77
C LYS A 362 -31.90 4.13 5.03
N LEU A 363 -32.09 5.44 4.85
CA LEU A 363 -31.12 6.43 5.30
C LEU A 363 -31.16 6.63 6.82
N VAL A 364 -29.98 6.63 7.42
CA VAL A 364 -29.75 6.94 8.84
C VAL A 364 -28.78 8.11 8.92
N TRP A 365 -29.20 9.16 9.61
CA TRP A 365 -28.44 10.40 9.71
C TRP A 365 -27.50 10.40 10.90
N LEU A 366 -26.24 10.79 10.69
CA LEU A 366 -25.26 10.89 11.77
C LEU A 366 -25.70 11.86 12.87
N GLU A 367 -26.41 12.93 12.52
CA GLU A 367 -26.97 13.91 13.45
C GLU A 367 -27.97 13.25 14.41
N ASP A 368 -28.81 12.33 13.92
CA ASP A 368 -29.79 11.60 14.73
C ASP A 368 -29.14 10.54 15.62
N LEU A 369 -27.97 10.02 15.23
CA LEU A 369 -27.20 9.10 16.08
C LEU A 369 -26.49 9.83 17.22
N GLN A 370 -26.27 11.14 17.08
CA GLN A 370 -25.74 11.99 18.14
C GLN A 370 -26.82 12.41 19.13
N THR A 371 -28.07 12.58 18.69
CA THR A 371 -29.19 12.90 19.59
C THR A 371 -29.43 11.73 20.55
N GLY A 372 -29.39 12.02 21.86
CA GLY A 372 -29.50 11.01 22.92
C GLY A 372 -28.20 10.33 23.34
N VAL A 373 -27.02 10.81 22.91
CA VAL A 373 -25.73 10.42 23.52
C VAL A 373 -25.58 11.09 24.89
N THR A 374 -25.65 10.29 25.96
CA THR A 374 -25.58 10.80 27.34
C THR A 374 -24.15 11.03 27.81
N GLY A 375 -23.97 11.79 28.90
CA GLY A 375 -22.65 11.94 29.55
C GLY A 375 -22.06 10.60 30.02
N ILE A 376 -22.92 9.68 30.46
CA ILE A 376 -22.53 8.32 30.89
C ILE A 376 -22.00 7.51 29.70
N ASP A 377 -22.63 7.61 28.53
CA ASP A 377 -22.16 6.94 27.31
C ASP A 377 -20.76 7.43 26.93
N LYS A 378 -20.54 8.76 26.98
CA LYS A 378 -19.24 9.38 26.70
C LYS A 378 -18.19 8.91 27.69
N PHE A 379 -18.51 8.87 28.98
CA PHE A 379 -17.61 8.38 30.02
C PHE A 379 -17.23 6.92 29.83
N ARG A 380 -18.22 6.04 29.61
CA ARG A 380 -18.00 4.61 29.35
C ARG A 380 -17.15 4.38 28.11
N ALA A 381 -17.43 5.09 27.01
CA ALA A 381 -16.63 5.01 25.80
C ALA A 381 -15.19 5.51 26.01
N ALA A 382 -15.01 6.59 26.76
CA ALA A 382 -13.68 7.15 27.07
C ALA A 382 -12.85 6.27 28.00
N LEU A 383 -13.49 5.45 28.84
CA LEU A 383 -12.84 4.45 29.68
C LEU A 383 -12.45 3.21 28.84
N LEU A 384 -13.35 2.76 27.97
CA LEU A 384 -13.21 1.54 27.17
C LEU A 384 -12.67 1.77 25.75
N TRP A 385 -12.06 2.93 25.47
CA TRP A 385 -11.58 3.31 24.14
C TRP A 385 -10.61 2.31 23.50
N ARG A 386 -9.94 1.48 24.31
CA ARG A 386 -9.02 0.42 23.87
C ARG A 386 -9.71 -0.84 23.36
N TYR A 387 -11.00 -0.99 23.61
CA TYR A 387 -11.73 -2.21 23.31
C TYR A 387 -12.79 -1.93 22.24
N PRO A 388 -12.90 -2.78 21.21
CA PRO A 388 -14.02 -2.69 20.28
C PRO A 388 -15.34 -3.02 21.00
N VAL A 389 -16.46 -2.63 20.42
CA VAL A 389 -17.79 -3.00 20.93
C VAL A 389 -18.02 -4.50 20.76
N TYR A 390 -17.60 -5.05 19.63
CA TYR A 390 -17.68 -6.46 19.29
C TYR A 390 -16.28 -6.99 18.93
N ARG A 391 -15.91 -8.16 19.45
CA ARG A 391 -14.63 -8.80 19.09
C ARG A 391 -14.80 -9.59 17.79
N ASN A 392 -14.00 -9.27 16.79
CA ASN A 392 -13.99 -9.96 15.51
C ASN A 392 -12.57 -10.35 15.12
N ASN A 393 -12.42 -11.23 14.13
CA ASN A 393 -11.12 -11.60 13.56
C ASN A 393 -10.76 -10.71 12.35
N ALA A 394 -9.52 -10.77 11.88
CA ALA A 394 -9.04 -9.92 10.79
C ALA A 394 -9.42 -10.43 9.38
N CYS A 395 -9.80 -11.70 9.25
CA CYS A 395 -10.06 -12.36 7.98
C CYS A 395 -11.52 -12.22 7.50
N VAL A 396 -12.41 -11.67 8.33
CA VAL A 396 -13.78 -11.33 7.93
C VAL A 396 -13.83 -10.08 7.04
N PRO A 397 -14.90 -9.89 6.24
CA PRO A 397 -15.13 -8.67 5.49
C PRO A 397 -15.13 -7.42 6.37
N ALA A 398 -14.51 -6.36 5.88
CA ALA A 398 -14.40 -5.07 6.56
C ALA A 398 -14.98 -3.93 5.72
N VAL A 399 -14.67 -3.95 4.42
CA VAL A 399 -15.06 -2.89 3.49
C VAL A 399 -15.54 -3.51 2.19
N ILE A 400 -16.62 -2.96 1.64
CA ILE A 400 -17.06 -3.18 0.27
C ILE A 400 -16.83 -1.90 -0.50
N LEU A 401 -16.15 -2.01 -1.63
CA LEU A 401 -15.93 -0.91 -2.58
C LEU A 401 -16.57 -1.27 -3.92
N PHE A 402 -17.16 -0.29 -4.59
CA PHE A 402 -17.82 -0.51 -5.86
C PHE A 402 -16.92 -0.10 -7.02
N THR A 403 -16.74 -1.00 -7.99
CA THR A 403 -15.99 -0.72 -9.21
C THR A 403 -16.93 -0.73 -10.41
N SER A 404 -16.85 0.31 -11.24
CA SER A 404 -17.43 0.29 -12.58
C SER A 404 -16.52 -0.60 -13.43
N GLY A 405 -16.88 -1.87 -13.61
CA GLY A 405 -16.20 -2.73 -14.57
C GLY A 405 -16.21 -2.08 -15.95
N SER A 406 -15.26 -2.41 -16.81
CA SER A 406 -15.15 -1.87 -18.18
C SER A 406 -16.37 -2.14 -19.08
N GLU A 407 -17.36 -2.95 -18.62
CA GLU A 407 -18.40 -3.52 -19.48
C GLU A 407 -19.80 -3.65 -18.83
N GLY A 408 -20.10 -3.07 -17.65
CA GLY A 408 -21.43 -3.28 -17.04
C GLY A 408 -21.75 -2.59 -15.71
N LEU A 409 -22.78 -3.12 -15.02
CA LEU A 409 -23.22 -2.68 -13.69
C LEU A 409 -22.09 -2.79 -12.65
N PRO A 410 -22.08 -1.95 -11.60
CA PRO A 410 -21.03 -1.94 -10.59
C PRO A 410 -20.84 -3.31 -9.91
N LYS A 411 -19.59 -3.75 -9.78
CA LYS A 411 -19.21 -4.92 -8.99
C LYS A 411 -18.85 -4.50 -7.58
N ALA A 412 -19.25 -5.28 -6.58
CA ALA A 412 -18.85 -5.06 -5.19
C ALA A 412 -17.58 -5.88 -4.89
N VAL A 413 -16.47 -5.19 -4.65
CA VAL A 413 -15.19 -5.76 -4.22
C VAL A 413 -15.18 -5.86 -2.70
N VAL A 414 -15.06 -7.09 -2.18
CA VAL A 414 -15.12 -7.37 -0.74
C VAL A 414 -13.72 -7.53 -0.17
N LEU A 415 -13.33 -6.62 0.72
CA LEU A 415 -12.01 -6.58 1.36
C LEU A 415 -12.11 -6.91 2.85
N SER A 416 -11.26 -7.81 3.32
CA SER A 416 -11.12 -8.10 4.75
C SER A 416 -10.35 -7.00 5.49
N HIS A 417 -10.41 -7.00 6.83
CA HIS A 417 -9.56 -6.12 7.63
C HIS A 417 -8.07 -6.37 7.34
N ARG A 418 -7.70 -7.65 7.24
CA ARG A 418 -6.33 -8.10 6.94
C ARG A 418 -5.86 -7.58 5.59
N ASN A 419 -6.68 -7.61 4.53
CA ASN A 419 -6.28 -7.12 3.21
C ASN A 419 -5.84 -5.66 3.25
N LEU A 420 -6.64 -4.81 3.88
CA LEU A 420 -6.40 -3.37 4.00
C LEU A 420 -5.16 -3.05 4.86
N ILE A 421 -5.03 -3.72 6.01
CA ILE A 421 -3.90 -3.50 6.93
C ILE A 421 -2.59 -3.97 6.28
N VAL A 422 -2.59 -5.14 5.64
CA VAL A 422 -1.41 -5.65 4.95
C VAL A 422 -1.01 -4.72 3.81
N ASN A 423 -1.95 -4.16 3.04
CA ASN A 423 -1.59 -3.23 1.97
C ASN A 423 -0.95 -1.94 2.49
N ALA A 424 -1.48 -1.37 3.59
CA ALA A 424 -0.87 -0.22 4.25
C ALA A 424 0.57 -0.52 4.73
N MET A 425 0.80 -1.72 5.29
CA MET A 425 2.12 -2.16 5.75
C MET A 425 3.09 -2.48 4.60
N GLN A 426 2.58 -3.03 3.50
CA GLN A 426 3.37 -3.24 2.28
C GLN A 426 3.85 -1.89 1.70
N GLY A 427 3.02 -0.85 1.76
CA GLY A 427 3.39 0.51 1.40
C GLY A 427 4.51 1.08 2.29
N GLU A 428 4.38 0.99 3.62
CA GLU A 428 5.43 1.43 4.57
C GLU A 428 6.74 0.65 4.38
N ALA A 429 6.66 -0.62 4.00
CA ALA A 429 7.85 -1.43 3.74
C ALA A 429 8.63 -1.02 2.47
N ARG A 430 8.07 -0.11 1.65
CA ARG A 430 8.69 0.40 0.41
C ARG A 430 8.95 1.90 0.43
N VAL A 431 8.05 2.68 1.01
CA VAL A 431 8.12 4.14 1.05
C VAL A 431 8.31 4.60 2.49
N THR A 432 9.35 5.40 2.73
CA THR A 432 9.69 5.87 4.07
C THR A 432 8.66 6.86 4.59
N VAL A 433 7.82 6.39 5.53
CA VAL A 433 6.87 7.21 6.28
C VAL A 433 7.19 7.19 7.77
N SER A 434 6.76 8.23 8.47
CA SER A 434 6.98 8.39 9.90
C SER A 434 5.83 9.17 10.55
N CYS A 435 5.70 9.07 11.86
CA CYS A 435 4.74 9.88 12.62
C CYS A 435 5.07 11.38 12.69
N ARG A 436 6.18 11.83 12.08
CA ARG A 436 6.47 13.25 11.85
C ARG A 436 5.84 13.76 10.56
N ASP A 437 5.43 12.86 9.67
CA ASP A 437 4.84 13.22 8.40
C ASP A 437 3.40 13.72 8.58
N ILE A 438 3.03 14.66 7.70
CA ILE A 438 1.68 15.20 7.56
C ILE A 438 1.17 14.76 6.18
N ALA A 439 0.17 13.90 6.17
CA ALA A 439 -0.50 13.42 4.96
C ALA A 439 -1.69 14.31 4.63
N LEU A 440 -1.67 14.94 3.45
CA LEU A 440 -2.83 15.62 2.88
C LEU A 440 -3.58 14.64 1.98
N ASN A 441 -4.74 14.16 2.43
CA ASN A 441 -5.59 13.29 1.63
C ASN A 441 -6.77 14.05 1.04
N ILE A 442 -6.68 14.27 -0.27
CA ILE A 442 -7.71 14.88 -1.12
C ILE A 442 -8.55 13.83 -1.87
N LEU A 443 -8.12 12.56 -1.85
CA LEU A 443 -8.72 11.50 -2.65
C LEU A 443 -9.89 10.85 -1.90
N PRO A 444 -11.07 10.68 -2.53
CA PRO A 444 -12.25 10.18 -1.84
C PRO A 444 -12.05 8.81 -1.16
N MET A 445 -12.55 8.65 0.07
CA MET A 445 -12.49 7.40 0.82
C MET A 445 -13.34 6.28 0.22
N PHE A 446 -14.36 6.58 -0.57
CA PHE A 446 -15.09 5.55 -1.34
C PHE A 446 -14.26 5.00 -2.52
N HIS A 447 -13.09 5.56 -2.79
CA HIS A 447 -12.11 5.01 -3.71
C HIS A 447 -10.96 4.38 -2.91
N SER A 448 -10.55 3.17 -3.30
CA SER A 448 -9.53 2.38 -2.58
C SER A 448 -8.22 3.15 -2.33
N PHE A 449 -7.80 4.00 -3.27
CA PHE A 449 -6.59 4.81 -3.12
C PHE A 449 -6.69 5.86 -2.00
N GLY A 450 -7.82 6.57 -1.91
CA GLY A 450 -8.09 7.52 -0.84
C GLY A 450 -8.37 6.84 0.51
N LEU A 451 -8.94 5.63 0.49
CA LEU A 451 -9.16 4.82 1.68
C LEU A 451 -7.84 4.29 2.26
N THR A 452 -7.10 3.48 1.52
CA THR A 452 -5.96 2.75 2.10
C THR A 452 -4.73 3.65 2.19
N ALA A 453 -4.23 4.15 1.05
CA ALA A 453 -3.02 4.97 1.04
C ALA A 453 -3.27 6.35 1.67
N GLY A 454 -4.40 6.97 1.32
CA GLY A 454 -4.75 8.30 1.81
C GLY A 454 -5.19 8.35 3.27
N THR A 455 -5.80 7.28 3.82
CA THR A 455 -6.41 7.33 5.17
C THR A 455 -5.85 6.28 6.12
N LEU A 456 -5.92 4.99 5.78
CA LEU A 456 -5.52 3.92 6.71
C LEU A 456 -4.01 3.88 6.96
N LEU A 457 -3.18 4.07 5.92
CA LEU A 457 -1.72 4.10 6.06
C LEU A 457 -1.27 5.22 7.03
N PRO A 458 -1.73 6.47 6.89
CA PRO A 458 -1.46 7.52 7.88
C PRO A 458 -1.90 7.17 9.30
N LEU A 459 -3.13 6.67 9.46
CA LEU A 459 -3.71 6.34 10.77
C LEU A 459 -2.99 5.19 11.49
N ILE A 460 -2.46 4.21 10.77
CA ILE A 460 -1.76 3.06 11.37
C ILE A 460 -0.29 3.39 11.64
N ASN A 461 0.30 4.34 10.90
CA ASN A 461 1.71 4.72 11.03
C ASN A 461 1.95 6.01 11.85
N GLY A 462 0.92 6.57 12.49
CA GLY A 462 1.10 7.75 13.35
C GLY A 462 1.28 9.07 12.63
N MET A 463 1.11 9.10 11.31
CA MET A 463 1.16 10.33 10.53
C MET A 463 -0.02 11.23 10.92
N LYS A 464 0.18 12.54 10.88
CA LYS A 464 -0.95 13.48 10.98
C LYS A 464 -1.70 13.45 9.66
N LEU A 465 -2.96 13.03 9.69
CA LEU A 465 -3.83 12.97 8.52
C LEU A 465 -4.70 14.23 8.47
N PHE A 466 -4.63 14.95 7.35
CA PHE A 466 -5.56 16.02 7.03
C PHE A 466 -6.48 15.57 5.89
N LEU A 467 -7.79 15.53 6.15
CA LEU A 467 -8.81 15.18 5.16
C LEU A 467 -9.39 16.43 4.49
N TYR A 468 -9.35 16.45 3.16
CA TYR A 468 -9.97 17.48 2.35
C TYR A 468 -11.12 16.89 1.52
N PRO A 469 -12.30 17.53 1.49
CA PRO A 469 -13.55 16.91 1.03
C PRO A 469 -13.63 16.64 -0.47
N SER A 470 -12.93 17.42 -1.31
CA SER A 470 -13.01 17.30 -2.76
C SER A 470 -11.67 17.61 -3.44
N PRO A 471 -11.17 16.74 -4.33
CA PRO A 471 -9.97 17.02 -5.11
C PRO A 471 -10.21 18.10 -6.18
N LEU A 472 -11.46 18.42 -6.52
CA LEU A 472 -11.81 19.34 -7.61
C LEU A 472 -11.59 20.82 -7.24
N HIS A 473 -11.26 21.14 -5.99
CA HIS A 473 -11.02 22.52 -5.57
C HIS A 473 -9.60 22.99 -5.93
N TYR A 474 -9.29 23.03 -7.23
CA TYR A 474 -7.94 23.26 -7.78
C TYR A 474 -7.25 24.53 -7.27
N LYS A 475 -7.98 25.59 -6.95
CA LYS A 475 -7.41 26.84 -6.41
C LYS A 475 -7.21 26.82 -4.89
N LEU A 476 -8.01 26.05 -4.15
CA LEU A 476 -7.96 26.03 -2.68
C LEU A 476 -6.92 25.03 -2.17
N ILE A 477 -6.73 23.91 -2.85
CA ILE A 477 -5.80 22.85 -2.41
C ILE A 477 -4.35 23.36 -2.29
N PRO A 478 -3.79 24.14 -3.24
CA PRO A 478 -2.47 24.74 -3.08
C PRO A 478 -2.38 25.68 -1.86
N GLN A 479 -3.42 26.47 -1.59
CA GLN A 479 -3.47 27.36 -0.42
C GLN A 479 -3.52 26.56 0.90
N VAL A 480 -4.28 25.47 0.91
CA VAL A 480 -4.32 24.52 2.03
C VAL A 480 -2.95 23.90 2.23
N ALA A 481 -2.26 23.46 1.18
CA ALA A 481 -0.92 22.90 1.25
C ALA A 481 0.09 23.92 1.81
N ARG A 482 0.06 25.18 1.36
CA ARG A 482 0.91 26.27 1.88
C ARG A 482 0.75 26.43 3.40
N ARG A 483 -0.49 26.40 3.90
CA ARG A 483 -0.80 26.57 5.32
C ARG A 483 -0.46 25.33 6.14
N LEU A 484 -0.86 24.16 5.67
CA LEU A 484 -0.71 22.88 6.37
C LEU A 484 0.73 22.38 6.37
N LYS A 485 1.50 22.74 5.33
CA LYS A 485 2.85 22.24 5.04
C LYS A 485 2.91 20.70 5.07
N PRO A 486 2.10 20.00 4.25
CA PRO A 486 2.10 18.55 4.22
C PRO A 486 3.45 18.03 3.73
N THR A 487 3.84 16.84 4.21
CA THR A 487 5.06 16.16 3.75
C THR A 487 4.77 15.01 2.79
N ALA A 488 3.52 14.54 2.75
CA ALA A 488 3.06 13.52 1.82
C ALA A 488 1.69 13.90 1.24
N MET A 489 1.48 13.60 -0.03
CA MET A 489 0.21 13.78 -0.73
C MET A 489 -0.01 12.63 -1.72
N PHE A 490 -1.29 12.35 -1.99
CA PHE A 490 -1.73 11.32 -2.94
C PHE A 490 -2.62 11.97 -3.99
N GLY A 491 -2.45 11.60 -5.27
CA GLY A 491 -3.19 12.21 -6.36
C GLY A 491 -3.19 11.37 -7.63
N THR A 492 -3.91 11.85 -8.64
CA THR A 492 -3.82 11.36 -10.02
C THR A 492 -3.13 12.41 -10.87
N ASP A 493 -2.60 12.05 -12.05
CA ASP A 493 -1.97 13.01 -12.96
C ASP A 493 -2.86 14.21 -13.24
N THR A 494 -4.14 13.96 -13.54
CA THR A 494 -5.17 14.97 -13.80
C THR A 494 -5.24 16.02 -12.70
N PHE A 495 -5.32 15.58 -11.43
CA PHE A 495 -5.39 16.52 -10.31
C PHE A 495 -4.06 17.25 -10.09
N LEU A 496 -2.94 16.53 -10.15
CA LEU A 496 -1.62 17.10 -9.93
C LEU A 496 -1.27 18.15 -11.00
N ALA A 497 -1.62 17.91 -12.26
CA ALA A 497 -1.44 18.86 -13.35
C ALA A 497 -2.25 20.14 -13.12
N GLN A 498 -3.53 20.01 -12.70
CA GLN A 498 -4.37 21.16 -12.41
C GLN A 498 -3.87 21.96 -11.19
N TYR A 499 -3.42 21.29 -10.12
CA TYR A 499 -2.82 21.98 -8.98
C TYR A 499 -1.53 22.70 -9.35
N ALA A 500 -0.69 22.11 -10.21
CA ALA A 500 0.48 22.80 -10.70
C ALA A 500 0.06 24.09 -11.41
N ARG A 501 -0.92 24.06 -12.32
CA ARG A 501 -1.38 25.24 -13.06
C ARG A 501 -1.87 26.38 -12.15
N THR A 502 -2.54 26.08 -11.05
CA THR A 502 -3.16 27.09 -10.16
C THR A 502 -2.30 27.50 -8.97
N ALA A 503 -1.30 26.70 -8.60
CA ALA A 503 -0.43 26.97 -7.46
C ALA A 503 0.54 28.13 -7.74
N SER A 504 0.87 28.89 -6.70
CA SER A 504 2.03 29.79 -6.70
C SER A 504 3.30 29.03 -6.33
N GLU A 505 4.45 29.67 -6.52
CA GLU A 505 5.73 29.16 -5.99
C GLU A 505 5.63 28.93 -4.47
N GLY A 506 6.18 27.82 -4.01
CA GLY A 506 6.24 27.46 -2.59
C GLY A 506 5.01 26.76 -2.01
N ASP A 507 3.85 26.71 -2.69
CA ASP A 507 2.62 26.07 -2.18
C ASP A 507 2.82 24.61 -1.73
N PHE A 508 3.68 23.90 -2.46
CA PHE A 508 3.96 22.49 -2.25
C PHE A 508 5.39 22.22 -1.74
N SER A 509 6.13 23.25 -1.35
CA SER A 509 7.57 23.17 -0.98
C SER A 509 7.88 22.27 0.23
N SER A 510 6.90 21.97 1.07
CA SER A 510 7.06 21.09 2.24
C SER A 510 6.96 19.60 1.90
N LEU A 511 6.48 19.25 0.71
CA LEU A 511 6.28 17.86 0.33
C LEU A 511 7.64 17.17 0.16
N ARG A 512 7.80 16.03 0.82
CA ARG A 512 8.92 15.12 0.59
C ARG A 512 8.68 14.27 -0.65
N PHE A 513 7.43 13.88 -0.88
CA PHE A 513 7.02 13.09 -2.03
C PHE A 513 5.51 13.24 -2.30
N VAL A 514 5.13 12.97 -3.53
CA VAL A 514 3.75 12.76 -3.95
C VAL A 514 3.65 11.38 -4.56
N VAL A 515 2.69 10.57 -4.11
CA VAL A 515 2.39 9.31 -4.80
C VAL A 515 1.26 9.56 -5.78
N ALA A 516 1.54 9.33 -7.06
CA ALA A 516 0.57 9.43 -8.13
C ALA A 516 0.16 8.05 -8.61
N GLY A 517 -1.12 7.85 -8.90
CA GLY A 517 -1.61 6.58 -9.43
C GLY A 517 -3.00 6.71 -10.04
N ALA A 518 -3.63 5.56 -10.28
CA ALA A 518 -4.90 5.40 -10.98
C ALA A 518 -4.90 5.74 -12.49
N GLU A 519 -3.91 6.49 -12.96
CA GLU A 519 -3.60 6.79 -14.35
C GLU A 519 -2.08 7.02 -14.52
N ALA A 520 -1.60 6.96 -15.77
CA ALA A 520 -0.20 7.22 -16.07
C ALA A 520 0.16 8.69 -15.84
N VAL A 521 1.34 8.96 -15.28
CA VAL A 521 1.79 10.34 -15.02
C VAL A 521 2.48 10.92 -16.24
N LYS A 522 1.99 12.07 -16.72
CA LYS A 522 2.56 12.77 -17.87
C LYS A 522 3.93 13.38 -17.54
N ALA A 523 4.82 13.41 -18.53
CA ALA A 523 6.17 13.95 -18.37
C ALA A 523 6.13 15.45 -18.01
N GLU A 524 5.16 16.18 -18.55
CA GLU A 524 4.91 17.60 -18.28
C GLU A 524 4.54 17.80 -16.80
N THR A 525 3.67 16.96 -16.24
CA THR A 525 3.30 17.01 -14.82
C THR A 525 4.52 16.75 -13.94
N ARG A 526 5.33 15.72 -14.26
CA ARG A 526 6.58 15.43 -13.53
C ARG A 526 7.54 16.61 -13.55
N ARG A 527 7.77 17.18 -14.74
CA ARG A 527 8.65 18.33 -14.92
C ARG A 527 8.16 19.53 -14.12
N ALA A 528 6.87 19.88 -14.25
CA ALA A 528 6.30 21.01 -13.54
C ALA A 528 6.43 20.88 -12.02
N TRP A 529 6.18 19.70 -11.46
CA TRP A 529 6.31 19.46 -10.02
C TRP A 529 7.76 19.47 -9.54
N SER A 530 8.67 18.88 -10.32
CA SER A 530 10.10 18.88 -9.99
C SER A 530 10.70 20.28 -10.05
N GLU A 531 10.47 21.02 -11.13
CA GLU A 531 11.07 22.34 -11.37
C GLU A 531 10.48 23.42 -10.46
N ARG A 532 9.15 23.41 -10.25
CA ARG A 532 8.48 24.49 -9.50
C ARG A 532 8.40 24.24 -8.00
N PHE A 533 8.33 22.99 -7.58
CA PHE A 533 8.09 22.64 -6.18
C PHE A 533 9.20 21.76 -5.58
N GLY A 534 10.23 21.38 -6.34
CA GLY A 534 11.30 20.51 -5.87
C GLY A 534 10.81 19.14 -5.41
N THR A 535 9.62 18.72 -5.87
CA THR A 535 8.91 17.56 -5.33
C THR A 535 8.89 16.42 -6.35
N MET A 536 9.36 15.25 -5.94
CA MET A 536 9.35 14.04 -6.76
C MET A 536 7.95 13.41 -6.76
N ILE A 537 7.44 13.13 -7.97
CA ILE A 537 6.27 12.27 -8.15
C ILE A 537 6.71 10.81 -8.25
N LEU A 538 6.24 10.01 -7.30
CA LEU A 538 6.37 8.57 -7.25
C LEU A 538 5.13 7.94 -7.88
N GLU A 539 5.26 7.48 -9.11
CA GLU A 539 4.15 6.79 -9.79
C GLU A 539 3.98 5.37 -9.25
N GLY A 540 2.75 4.96 -9.02
CA GLY A 540 2.39 3.65 -8.54
C GLY A 540 1.15 3.10 -9.24
N TYR A 541 1.05 1.78 -9.23
CA TYR A 541 -0.04 1.03 -9.82
C TYR A 541 -0.84 0.32 -8.73
N GLY A 542 -2.15 0.31 -8.92
CA GLY A 542 -3.06 -0.30 -7.98
C GLY A 542 -4.45 -0.48 -8.57
N LEU A 543 -5.20 -1.38 -7.95
CA LEU A 543 -6.59 -1.71 -8.27
C LEU A 543 -7.31 -2.04 -6.97
N THR A 544 -8.62 -1.79 -6.92
CA THR A 544 -9.42 -1.96 -5.71
C THR A 544 -9.35 -3.39 -5.14
N GLU A 545 -9.24 -4.36 -6.03
CA GLU A 545 -9.10 -5.80 -5.80
C GLU A 545 -7.80 -6.18 -5.05
N ALA A 546 -6.82 -5.27 -4.97
CA ALA A 546 -5.54 -5.46 -4.26
C ALA A 546 -5.31 -4.42 -3.14
N ALA A 547 -6.38 -3.73 -2.72
CA ALA A 547 -6.47 -2.92 -1.52
C ALA A 547 -5.63 -1.62 -1.33
N PRO A 548 -5.25 -0.79 -2.33
CA PRO A 548 -5.13 -1.02 -3.76
C PRO A 548 -3.70 -1.18 -4.28
N VAL A 549 -2.68 -0.80 -3.50
CA VAL A 549 -1.34 -0.58 -4.05
C VAL A 549 -0.70 -1.91 -4.41
N VAL A 550 -0.19 -2.06 -5.63
CA VAL A 550 0.44 -3.28 -6.13
C VAL A 550 1.91 -3.07 -6.42
N ALA A 551 2.25 -1.93 -7.02
CA ALA A 551 3.61 -1.54 -7.34
C ALA A 551 3.77 -0.03 -7.13
N VAL A 552 4.98 0.41 -6.76
CA VAL A 552 5.26 1.83 -6.55
C VAL A 552 6.72 2.16 -6.84
N ASN A 553 6.96 3.29 -7.49
CA ASN A 553 8.29 3.90 -7.52
C ASN A 553 8.66 4.42 -6.13
N THR A 554 9.94 4.44 -5.83
CA THR A 554 10.47 4.91 -4.54
C THR A 554 11.58 5.92 -4.79
N ALA A 555 12.01 6.68 -3.78
CA ALA A 555 13.07 7.67 -3.94
C ALA A 555 14.39 7.07 -4.46
N ILE A 556 14.61 5.77 -4.24
CA ILE A 556 15.83 5.05 -4.64
C ILE A 556 15.64 4.12 -5.85
N HIS A 557 14.39 3.77 -6.17
CA HIS A 557 13.99 2.98 -7.33
C HIS A 557 12.86 3.71 -8.03
N ASN A 558 13.19 4.83 -8.67
CA ASN A 558 12.28 5.59 -9.51
C ASN A 558 12.71 5.45 -10.96
N ARG A 559 11.78 5.07 -11.84
CA ARG A 559 12.00 5.02 -13.28
C ARG A 559 10.78 5.60 -13.98
N GLU A 560 11.00 6.70 -14.70
CA GLU A 560 9.97 7.32 -15.52
C GLU A 560 9.42 6.34 -16.55
N GLY A 561 8.10 6.41 -16.81
CA GLY A 561 7.40 5.46 -17.69
C GLY A 561 7.17 4.08 -17.06
N THR A 562 7.44 3.90 -15.77
CA THR A 562 7.13 2.68 -15.02
C THR A 562 6.31 3.00 -13.80
N VAL A 563 5.59 2.01 -13.29
CA VAL A 563 4.81 2.09 -12.03
C VAL A 563 5.58 1.53 -10.83
N GLY A 564 6.90 1.37 -11.00
CA GLY A 564 7.79 0.82 -9.99
C GLY A 564 7.72 -0.71 -9.90
N ARG A 565 8.00 -1.21 -8.70
CA ARG A 565 8.23 -2.65 -8.43
C ARG A 565 7.14 -3.19 -7.51
N VAL A 566 6.79 -4.47 -7.68
CA VAL A 566 5.74 -5.15 -6.90
C VAL A 566 5.98 -5.02 -5.38
N LEU A 567 4.91 -4.83 -4.62
CA LEU A 567 4.95 -4.76 -3.16
C LEU A 567 5.36 -6.11 -2.52
N PRO A 568 5.95 -6.08 -1.31
CA PRO A 568 6.41 -7.30 -0.64
C PRO A 568 5.29 -8.32 -0.40
N ALA A 569 5.61 -9.61 -0.38
CA ALA A 569 4.67 -10.72 -0.21
C ALA A 569 3.58 -10.89 -1.29
N MET A 570 3.60 -10.10 -2.37
CA MET A 570 2.81 -10.36 -3.56
C MET A 570 3.57 -11.25 -4.53
N ARG A 571 2.84 -12.00 -5.35
CA ARG A 571 3.35 -12.73 -6.51
C ARG A 571 2.61 -12.27 -7.75
N MET A 572 3.33 -12.22 -8.86
CA MET A 572 2.77 -11.94 -10.18
C MET A 572 2.96 -13.15 -11.10
N ARG A 573 2.00 -13.37 -11.97
CA ARG A 573 2.07 -14.28 -13.11
C ARG A 573 1.74 -13.47 -14.36
N ILE A 574 2.55 -13.63 -15.39
CA ILE A 574 2.37 -12.94 -16.67
C ILE A 574 2.04 -14.00 -17.70
N GLU A 575 0.87 -13.89 -18.31
CA GLU A 575 0.44 -14.80 -19.39
C GLU A 575 0.62 -14.10 -20.74
N PRO A 576 1.24 -14.74 -21.74
CA PRO A 576 1.42 -14.14 -23.07
C PRO A 576 0.08 -13.72 -23.68
N VAL A 577 0.08 -12.58 -24.36
CA VAL A 577 -1.08 -12.12 -25.15
C VAL A 577 -0.69 -12.21 -26.62
N GLU A 578 -1.50 -12.88 -27.43
CA GLU A 578 -1.28 -13.01 -28.87
C GLU A 578 -1.17 -11.61 -29.51
N GLY A 579 -0.10 -11.39 -30.30
CA GLY A 579 0.16 -10.09 -30.93
C GLY A 579 0.88 -9.06 -30.05
N VAL A 580 1.24 -9.38 -28.80
CA VAL A 580 2.01 -8.48 -27.90
C VAL A 580 3.34 -9.14 -27.50
N PRO A 581 4.39 -9.06 -28.34
CA PRO A 581 5.61 -9.87 -28.18
C PRO A 581 6.41 -9.60 -26.89
N GLU A 582 6.28 -8.41 -26.30
CA GLU A 582 7.02 -8.01 -25.09
C GLU A 582 6.12 -7.74 -23.86
N GLY A 583 4.82 -7.99 -23.98
CA GLY A 583 3.82 -7.72 -22.94
C GLY A 583 2.94 -8.93 -22.67
N GLY A 584 2.41 -9.02 -21.46
CA GLY A 584 1.51 -10.10 -21.09
C GLY A 584 0.46 -9.66 -20.08
N ARG A 585 -0.62 -10.43 -19.99
CA ARG A 585 -1.73 -10.21 -19.07
C ARG A 585 -1.25 -10.47 -17.64
N LEU A 586 -1.49 -9.50 -16.76
CA LEU A 586 -1.02 -9.55 -15.38
C LEU A 586 -2.05 -10.24 -14.47
N PHE A 587 -1.58 -11.27 -13.76
CA PHE A 587 -2.30 -11.93 -12.69
C PHE A 587 -1.56 -11.74 -11.37
N LEU A 588 -2.31 -11.49 -10.29
CA LEU A 588 -1.75 -11.18 -8.99
C LEU A 588 -2.30 -12.09 -7.89
N THR A 589 -1.46 -12.44 -6.94
CA THR A 589 -1.90 -13.09 -5.69
C THR A 589 -1.08 -12.54 -4.52
N GLY A 590 -1.70 -12.45 -3.34
CA GLY A 590 -1.06 -11.87 -2.17
C GLY A 590 -2.03 -11.67 -1.02
N PRO A 591 -1.50 -11.37 0.17
CA PRO A 591 -2.31 -11.17 1.38
C PRO A 591 -3.22 -9.92 1.34
N ASN A 592 -2.95 -8.98 0.43
CA ASN A 592 -3.76 -7.79 0.18
C ASN A 592 -4.83 -7.97 -0.91
N VAL A 593 -4.86 -9.12 -1.58
CA VAL A 593 -5.87 -9.42 -2.61
C VAL A 593 -7.22 -9.71 -1.94
N MET A 594 -8.28 -9.15 -2.50
CA MET A 594 -9.65 -9.21 -1.99
C MET A 594 -10.16 -10.63 -1.75
N MET A 595 -11.25 -10.72 -1.01
CA MET A 595 -11.95 -11.98 -0.74
C MET A 595 -12.71 -12.49 -1.96
N GLY A 596 -13.22 -11.58 -2.79
CA GLY A 596 -14.02 -11.91 -3.95
C GLY A 596 -14.95 -10.77 -4.37
N TYR A 597 -15.81 -11.07 -5.34
CA TYR A 597 -16.81 -10.14 -5.86
C TYR A 597 -18.24 -10.54 -5.45
N MET A 598 -19.11 -9.54 -5.32
CA MET A 598 -20.55 -9.68 -5.50
C MET A 598 -20.92 -9.01 -6.82
N THR A 599 -21.82 -9.62 -7.60
CA THR A 599 -22.21 -9.14 -8.93
C THR A 599 -23.72 -8.99 -9.02
N ALA A 600 -24.18 -8.12 -9.92
CA ALA A 600 -25.61 -7.80 -10.05
C ALA A 600 -26.48 -9.01 -10.41
N ASP A 601 -25.91 -10.01 -11.11
CA ASP A 601 -26.58 -11.27 -11.44
C ASP A 601 -26.70 -12.22 -10.24
N ARG A 602 -25.87 -12.04 -9.21
CA ARG A 602 -25.92 -12.79 -7.95
C ARG A 602 -25.75 -11.86 -6.74
N PRO A 603 -26.76 -11.03 -6.43
CA PRO A 603 -26.67 -10.07 -5.33
C PRO A 603 -26.40 -10.75 -3.98
N GLY A 604 -25.45 -10.21 -3.21
CA GLY A 604 -25.08 -10.72 -1.89
C GLY A 604 -24.27 -12.02 -1.87
N GLU A 605 -24.11 -12.71 -3.00
CA GLU A 605 -23.29 -13.91 -3.10
C GLU A 605 -21.82 -13.54 -3.31
N LEU A 606 -20.97 -13.78 -2.30
CA LEU A 606 -19.53 -13.59 -2.43
C LEU A 606 -18.91 -14.72 -3.25
N ARG A 607 -18.36 -14.37 -4.42
CA ARG A 607 -17.63 -15.29 -5.31
C ARG A 607 -16.13 -15.10 -5.13
N PRO A 608 -15.42 -16.11 -4.58
CA PRO A 608 -13.96 -16.08 -4.48
C PRO A 608 -13.27 -16.06 -5.85
N LEU A 609 -11.97 -15.76 -5.82
CA LEU A 609 -11.12 -15.79 -7.01
C LEU A 609 -10.90 -17.21 -7.53
N ALA A 610 -10.91 -17.35 -8.86
CA ALA A 610 -10.50 -18.58 -9.52
C ALA A 610 -9.01 -18.85 -9.21
N ASP A 611 -8.71 -20.04 -8.69
CA ASP A 611 -7.38 -20.51 -8.32
C ASP A 611 -6.57 -19.57 -7.39
N GLY A 612 -7.23 -18.63 -6.71
CA GLY A 612 -6.58 -17.65 -5.84
C GLY A 612 -5.77 -16.56 -6.57
N TRP A 613 -5.98 -16.39 -7.88
CA TRP A 613 -5.33 -15.35 -8.70
C TRP A 613 -6.33 -14.30 -9.16
N GLN A 614 -5.98 -13.03 -8.95
CA GLN A 614 -6.71 -11.89 -9.50
C GLN A 614 -6.18 -11.57 -10.90
N ASP A 615 -7.03 -11.75 -11.90
CA ASP A 615 -6.81 -11.23 -13.24
C ASP A 615 -7.03 -9.71 -13.25
N THR A 616 -5.98 -8.92 -13.47
CA THR A 616 -6.12 -7.46 -13.43
C THR A 616 -6.77 -6.89 -14.69
N GLY A 617 -6.81 -7.66 -15.78
CA GLY A 617 -7.19 -7.18 -17.10
C GLY A 617 -6.18 -6.22 -17.74
N ASP A 618 -5.06 -5.93 -17.09
CA ASP A 618 -4.00 -5.05 -17.60
C ASP A 618 -2.88 -5.87 -18.27
N VAL A 619 -2.31 -5.32 -19.34
CA VAL A 619 -1.16 -5.91 -20.07
C VAL A 619 0.09 -5.13 -19.70
N VAL A 620 1.12 -5.85 -19.25
CA VAL A 620 2.33 -5.25 -18.69
C VAL A 620 3.59 -5.82 -19.30
N LYS A 621 4.64 -5.01 -19.30
CA LYS A 621 6.03 -5.43 -19.52
C LYS A 621 6.78 -5.33 -18.20
N VAL A 622 7.61 -6.31 -17.89
CA VAL A 622 8.48 -6.31 -16.70
C VAL A 622 9.93 -6.42 -17.13
N ASP A 623 10.76 -5.49 -16.66
CA ASP A 623 12.18 -5.48 -17.01
C ASP A 623 13.04 -6.37 -16.09
N ASN A 624 14.35 -6.37 -16.34
CA ASN A 624 15.34 -7.15 -15.59
C ASN A 624 15.64 -6.61 -14.17
N GLU A 625 15.04 -5.50 -13.78
CA GLU A 625 15.09 -4.97 -12.42
C GLU A 625 13.74 -5.13 -11.71
N GLY A 626 12.74 -5.69 -12.40
CA GLY A 626 11.39 -5.91 -11.87
C GLY A 626 10.53 -4.65 -11.88
N PHE A 627 10.89 -3.63 -12.65
CA PHE A 627 10.01 -2.50 -12.90
C PHE A 627 8.93 -2.90 -13.90
N ILE A 628 7.72 -2.42 -13.64
CA ILE A 628 6.53 -2.73 -14.42
C ILE A 628 6.18 -1.50 -15.27
N THR A 629 5.98 -1.71 -16.56
CA THR A 629 5.37 -0.73 -17.46
C THR A 629 3.99 -1.24 -17.87
N ILE A 630 2.96 -0.42 -17.64
CA ILE A 630 1.61 -0.72 -18.11
C ILE A 630 1.53 -0.35 -19.60
N THR A 631 1.24 -1.33 -20.45
CA THR A 631 1.17 -1.15 -21.92
C THR A 631 -0.26 -0.91 -22.44
N GLY A 632 -1.26 -1.28 -21.61
CA GLY A 632 -2.66 -1.08 -21.92
C GLY A 632 -3.55 -2.00 -21.07
N ARG A 633 -4.85 -1.96 -21.36
CA ARG A 633 -5.83 -2.94 -20.86
C ARG A 633 -6.14 -3.95 -21.93
N ALA A 634 -6.23 -5.24 -21.59
CA ALA A 634 -6.57 -6.31 -22.52
C ALA A 634 -7.88 -6.01 -23.28
N ALA A 635 -8.90 -5.49 -22.59
CA ALA A 635 -10.17 -5.06 -23.18
C ALA A 635 -10.09 -3.76 -24.02
N ARG A 636 -8.97 -3.03 -23.96
CA ARG A 636 -8.68 -1.83 -24.77
C ARG A 636 -7.62 -2.10 -25.84
N PHE A 637 -7.53 -3.35 -26.29
CA PHE A 637 -6.90 -3.67 -27.56
C PHE A 637 -7.98 -3.83 -28.62
N ALA A 638 -7.81 -3.13 -29.75
CA ALA A 638 -8.61 -3.37 -30.93
C ALA A 638 -7.92 -4.41 -31.79
N LYS A 639 -8.67 -5.41 -32.27
CA LYS A 639 -8.16 -6.38 -33.23
C LYS A 639 -8.45 -5.88 -34.65
N ILE A 640 -7.44 -5.37 -35.32
CA ILE A 640 -7.56 -4.70 -36.62
C ILE A 640 -6.74 -5.49 -37.63
N ALA A 641 -7.43 -6.06 -38.62
CA ALA A 641 -6.80 -6.90 -39.65
C ALA A 641 -5.95 -8.06 -39.07
N GLY A 642 -6.31 -8.56 -37.88
CA GLY A 642 -5.59 -9.63 -37.18
C GLY A 642 -4.51 -9.15 -36.20
N GLU A 643 -4.14 -7.87 -36.21
CA GLU A 643 -3.17 -7.28 -35.28
C GLU A 643 -3.84 -6.66 -34.05
N MET A 644 -3.22 -6.81 -32.88
CA MET A 644 -3.70 -6.23 -31.63
C MET A 644 -3.11 -4.84 -31.42
N VAL A 645 -3.94 -3.81 -31.55
CA VAL A 645 -3.52 -2.42 -31.36
C VAL A 645 -3.98 -1.90 -30.00
N SER A 646 -3.03 -1.46 -29.16
CA SER A 646 -3.33 -0.82 -27.88
C SER A 646 -3.92 0.57 -28.11
N LEU A 647 -5.22 0.74 -27.81
CA LEU A 647 -5.89 2.04 -27.94
C LEU A 647 -5.27 3.10 -27.02
N GLY A 648 -4.81 2.69 -25.82
CA GLY A 648 -4.14 3.58 -24.88
C GLY A 648 -2.77 4.06 -25.37
N ALA A 649 -1.99 3.21 -26.04
CA ALA A 649 -0.71 3.61 -26.61
C ALA A 649 -0.89 4.65 -27.73
N VAL A 650 -1.92 4.49 -28.56
CA VAL A 650 -2.31 5.47 -29.57
C VAL A 650 -2.77 6.77 -28.91
N GLU A 651 -3.53 6.69 -27.82
CA GLU A 651 -4.00 7.86 -27.06
C GLU A 651 -2.83 8.68 -26.50
N MET A 652 -1.83 8.01 -25.91
CA MET A 652 -0.59 8.66 -25.45
C MET A 652 0.18 9.33 -26.59
N LEU A 653 0.26 8.68 -27.76
CA LEU A 653 0.90 9.25 -28.93
C LEU A 653 0.18 10.52 -29.38
N VAL A 654 -1.15 10.48 -29.51
CA VAL A 654 -1.95 11.66 -29.89
C VAL A 654 -1.81 12.77 -28.85
N GLN A 655 -1.79 12.41 -27.56
CA GLN A 655 -1.58 13.35 -26.49
C GLN A 655 -0.24 14.09 -26.62
N SER A 656 0.83 13.42 -27.07
CA SER A 656 2.13 14.08 -27.28
C SER A 656 2.11 15.11 -28.43
N LEU A 657 1.20 14.97 -29.39
CA LEU A 657 1.05 15.89 -30.51
C LEU A 657 0.24 17.13 -30.14
N TRP A 658 -0.78 16.96 -29.31
CA TRP A 658 -1.64 18.04 -28.81
C TRP A 658 -1.76 17.96 -27.28
N PRO A 659 -0.72 18.36 -26.52
CA PRO A 659 -0.63 18.14 -25.07
C PRO A 659 -1.69 18.89 -24.25
N GLU A 660 -2.14 20.04 -24.73
CA GLU A 660 -3.13 20.88 -24.03
C GLU A 660 -4.58 20.44 -24.24
N GLU A 661 -4.79 19.47 -25.13
CA GLU A 661 -6.11 19.01 -25.55
C GLU A 661 -6.44 17.65 -24.92
N SER A 662 -7.73 17.35 -24.80
CA SER A 662 -8.21 16.06 -24.32
C SER A 662 -8.45 15.12 -25.49
N HIS A 663 -8.01 13.88 -25.36
CA HIS A 663 -8.12 12.85 -26.40
C HIS A 663 -8.65 11.56 -25.82
N ALA A 664 -9.46 10.84 -26.60
CA ALA A 664 -9.89 9.49 -26.30
C ALA A 664 -9.82 8.65 -27.58
N ILE A 665 -9.28 7.44 -27.47
CA ILE A 665 -9.23 6.48 -28.56
C ILE A 665 -10.24 5.37 -28.29
N VAL A 666 -11.17 5.18 -29.23
CA VAL A 666 -12.19 4.12 -29.21
C VAL A 666 -12.10 3.26 -30.47
N SER A 667 -12.52 1.99 -30.37
CA SER A 667 -12.70 1.12 -31.53
C SER A 667 -14.17 0.92 -31.85
N VAL A 668 -14.46 0.88 -33.15
CA VAL A 668 -15.78 0.60 -33.71
C VAL A 668 -15.70 -0.55 -34.71
N PRO A 669 -16.78 -1.33 -34.88
CA PRO A 669 -16.80 -2.41 -35.86
C PRO A 669 -16.50 -1.91 -37.28
N ASP A 670 -15.73 -2.68 -38.04
CA ASP A 670 -15.41 -2.44 -39.45
C ASP A 670 -15.58 -3.74 -40.26
N ARG A 671 -16.34 -3.69 -41.35
CA ARG A 671 -16.67 -4.89 -42.15
C ARG A 671 -15.46 -5.57 -42.81
N ARG A 672 -14.38 -4.83 -43.08
CA ARG A 672 -13.20 -5.33 -43.79
C ARG A 672 -12.06 -5.71 -42.85
N ARG A 673 -11.89 -4.96 -41.77
CA ARG A 673 -10.76 -5.10 -40.83
C ARG A 673 -11.16 -5.70 -39.48
N GLY A 674 -12.44 -6.01 -39.28
CA GLY A 674 -13.00 -6.43 -37.99
C GLY A 674 -13.33 -5.23 -37.13
N GLU A 675 -12.31 -4.45 -36.77
CA GLU A 675 -12.44 -3.17 -36.08
C GLU A 675 -11.65 -2.06 -36.80
N ARG A 676 -11.98 -0.80 -36.49
CA ARG A 676 -11.16 0.38 -36.83
C ARG A 676 -11.09 1.35 -35.65
N ILE A 677 -10.03 2.15 -35.62
CA ILE A 677 -9.75 3.12 -34.55
C ILE A 677 -10.25 4.51 -34.92
N VAL A 678 -10.94 5.15 -33.97
CA VAL A 678 -11.43 6.52 -34.09
C VAL A 678 -10.80 7.38 -32.98
N LEU A 679 -10.24 8.53 -33.36
CA LEU A 679 -9.81 9.55 -32.42
C LEU A 679 -10.98 10.46 -32.06
N VAL A 680 -11.27 10.60 -30.78
CA VAL A 680 -12.16 11.65 -30.25
C VAL A 680 -11.30 12.70 -29.57
N THR A 681 -11.44 13.97 -29.95
CA THR A 681 -10.52 15.01 -29.49
C THR A 681 -11.17 16.37 -29.33
N THR A 682 -10.69 17.16 -28.36
CA THR A 682 -11.00 18.60 -28.24
C THR A 682 -10.14 19.48 -29.16
N ALA A 683 -9.08 18.92 -29.73
CA ALA A 683 -8.19 19.61 -30.67
C ALA A 683 -8.91 19.94 -31.99
N THR A 684 -9.33 21.18 -32.16
CA THR A 684 -10.03 21.63 -33.37
C THR A 684 -9.15 21.55 -34.63
N GLN A 685 -7.83 21.71 -34.48
CA GLN A 685 -6.80 21.59 -35.52
C GLN A 685 -6.45 20.14 -35.89
N ALA A 686 -7.01 19.14 -35.20
CA ALA A 686 -6.67 17.74 -35.44
C ALA A 686 -6.99 17.33 -36.89
N ASN A 687 -6.02 16.66 -37.53
CA ASN A 687 -6.14 16.15 -38.89
C ASN A 687 -5.33 14.85 -39.06
N ALA A 688 -5.76 14.01 -40.01
CA ALA A 688 -5.17 12.69 -40.23
C ALA A 688 -3.73 12.75 -40.77
N ALA A 689 -3.35 13.83 -41.46
CA ALA A 689 -2.00 13.98 -41.99
C ALA A 689 -0.96 14.14 -40.85
N SER A 690 -1.28 14.95 -39.83
CA SER A 690 -0.44 15.10 -38.65
C SER A 690 -0.28 13.79 -37.88
N LEU A 691 -1.36 13.01 -37.74
CA LEU A 691 -1.32 11.70 -37.08
C LEU A 691 -0.46 10.68 -37.84
N ARG A 692 -0.58 10.62 -39.17
CA ARG A 692 0.25 9.73 -40.00
C ARG A 692 1.73 10.08 -39.94
N LYS A 693 2.06 11.38 -39.96
CA LYS A 693 3.44 11.86 -39.83
C LYS A 693 4.03 11.44 -38.48
N LEU A 694 3.27 11.59 -37.41
CA LEU A 694 3.68 11.22 -36.06
C LEU A 694 3.85 9.70 -35.91
N GLY A 695 2.90 8.90 -36.41
CA GLY A 695 3.00 7.44 -36.41
C GLY A 695 4.25 6.95 -37.12
N LYS A 696 4.58 7.54 -38.28
CA LYS A 696 5.81 7.22 -39.03
C LYS A 696 7.09 7.58 -38.26
N GLN A 697 7.09 8.73 -37.56
CA GLN A 697 8.23 9.15 -36.73
C GLN A 697 8.41 8.26 -35.49
N ALA A 698 7.32 7.77 -34.92
CA ALA A 698 7.32 6.90 -33.75
C ALA A 698 7.49 5.40 -34.09
N GLY A 699 7.60 5.04 -35.38
CA GLY A 699 7.74 3.65 -35.83
C GLY A 699 6.50 2.78 -35.59
N ILE A 700 5.31 3.39 -35.52
CA ILE A 700 4.04 2.70 -35.27
C ILE A 700 3.46 2.21 -36.60
N ALA A 701 2.89 1.00 -36.60
CA ALA A 701 2.22 0.43 -37.77
C ALA A 701 1.10 1.35 -38.28
N GLU A 702 0.96 1.49 -39.60
CA GLU A 702 -0.04 2.38 -40.20
C GLU A 702 -1.48 2.06 -39.77
N LEU A 703 -1.76 0.77 -39.53
CA LEU A 703 -3.03 0.27 -39.00
C LEU A 703 -3.36 0.75 -37.59
N ALA A 704 -2.36 1.17 -36.80
CA ALA A 704 -2.54 1.69 -35.46
C ALA A 704 -2.74 3.22 -35.41
N VAL A 705 -2.60 3.91 -36.55
CA VAL A 705 -2.86 5.35 -36.64
C VAL A 705 -4.36 5.59 -36.88
N PRO A 706 -5.06 6.41 -36.08
CA PRO A 706 -6.49 6.69 -36.28
C PRO A 706 -6.74 7.32 -37.66
N GLY A 707 -7.59 6.67 -38.45
CA GLY A 707 -8.03 7.18 -39.76
C GLY A 707 -9.18 8.18 -39.64
N ASP A 708 -10.04 7.98 -38.65
CA ASP A 708 -11.22 8.80 -38.40
C ASP A 708 -11.02 9.70 -37.18
N ILE A 709 -11.45 10.95 -37.28
CA ILE A 709 -11.33 11.96 -36.21
C ILE A 709 -12.71 12.57 -35.95
N VAL A 710 -13.16 12.47 -34.70
CA VAL A 710 -14.38 13.08 -34.19
C VAL A 710 -14.00 14.21 -33.24
N LYS A 711 -14.33 15.45 -33.62
CA LYS A 711 -14.02 16.64 -32.83
C LYS A 711 -15.17 16.95 -31.87
N VAL A 712 -14.88 17.14 -30.60
CA VAL A 712 -15.87 17.41 -29.53
C VAL A 712 -15.46 18.63 -28.72
N THR A 713 -16.42 19.30 -28.07
CA THR A 713 -16.12 20.39 -27.13
C THR A 713 -15.61 19.85 -25.80
N GLU A 714 -16.11 18.70 -25.37
CA GLU A 714 -15.71 18.02 -24.14
C GLU A 714 -15.81 16.50 -24.33
N ILE A 715 -14.91 15.75 -23.70
CA ILE A 715 -14.94 14.29 -23.70
C ILE A 715 -15.72 13.82 -22.46
N PRO A 716 -16.68 12.88 -22.59
CA PRO A 716 -17.39 12.31 -21.44
C PRO A 716 -16.42 11.77 -20.38
N VAL A 717 -16.65 12.14 -19.11
CA VAL A 717 -15.87 11.68 -17.96
C VAL A 717 -16.77 11.11 -16.86
N LEU A 718 -16.27 10.12 -16.13
CA LEU A 718 -16.86 9.56 -14.91
C LEU A 718 -16.71 10.55 -13.75
N GLY A 719 -17.52 10.40 -12.69
CA GLY A 719 -17.43 11.21 -11.46
C GLY A 719 -16.10 11.09 -10.69
N SER A 720 -15.19 10.21 -11.13
CA SER A 720 -13.80 10.13 -10.64
C SER A 720 -12.82 11.02 -11.43
N GLY A 721 -13.27 11.69 -12.50
CA GLY A 721 -12.45 12.47 -13.42
C GLY A 721 -11.80 11.68 -14.56
N LYS A 722 -12.12 10.39 -14.75
CA LYS A 722 -11.58 9.53 -15.82
C LYS A 722 -12.47 9.54 -17.05
N THR A 723 -11.92 9.39 -18.25
CA THR A 723 -12.70 9.25 -19.49
C THR A 723 -13.72 8.10 -19.41
N ASP A 724 -14.97 8.40 -19.74
CA ASP A 724 -16.02 7.40 -19.94
C ASP A 724 -15.96 6.89 -21.38
N TYR A 725 -15.16 5.85 -21.61
CA TYR A 725 -14.99 5.26 -22.95
C TYR A 725 -16.26 4.66 -23.53
N ARG A 726 -17.24 4.28 -22.70
CA ARG A 726 -18.52 3.75 -23.18
C ARG A 726 -19.35 4.88 -23.76
N ALA A 727 -19.59 5.92 -22.98
CA ALA A 727 -20.31 7.11 -23.44
C ALA A 727 -19.60 7.74 -24.66
N THR A 728 -18.26 7.75 -24.65
CA THR A 728 -17.46 8.23 -25.80
C THR A 728 -17.63 7.34 -27.03
N ARG A 729 -17.67 6.01 -26.88
CA ARG A 729 -17.88 5.08 -28.01
C ARG A 729 -19.29 5.19 -28.57
N ASP A 730 -20.30 5.29 -27.71
CA ASP A 730 -21.70 5.44 -28.12
C ASP A 730 -21.89 6.75 -28.92
N LEU A 731 -21.29 7.86 -28.44
CA LEU A 731 -21.23 9.13 -29.16
C LEU A 731 -20.59 9.00 -30.56
N VAL A 732 -19.50 8.23 -30.67
CA VAL A 732 -18.82 8.00 -31.95
C VAL A 732 -19.69 7.17 -32.89
N ILE A 733 -20.34 6.10 -32.40
CA ILE A 733 -21.23 5.27 -33.21
C ILE A 733 -22.40 6.11 -33.73
N GLU A 734 -22.99 6.96 -32.89
CA GLU A 734 -24.08 7.86 -33.28
C GLU A 734 -23.65 8.82 -34.39
N ARG A 735 -22.50 9.51 -34.21
CA ARG A 735 -21.98 10.47 -35.20
C ARG A 735 -21.55 9.84 -36.51
N LEU A 736 -20.93 8.66 -36.47
CA LEU A 736 -20.55 7.94 -37.67
C LEU A 736 -21.78 7.39 -38.42
N SER A 737 -22.83 6.99 -37.69
CA SER A 737 -24.10 6.56 -38.30
C SER A 737 -24.85 7.73 -38.94
N ALA A 738 -24.85 8.90 -38.30
CA ALA A 738 -25.46 10.12 -38.83
C ALA A 738 -24.74 10.64 -40.09
N GLY A 739 -23.41 10.53 -40.15
CA GLY A 739 -22.62 10.90 -41.33
C GLY A 739 -22.65 9.88 -42.48
N SER A 740 -23.22 8.69 -42.27
CA SER A 740 -23.40 7.66 -43.32
C SER A 740 -24.76 7.76 -44.02
N ALA A 741 -25.68 8.58 -43.48
CA ALA A 741 -27.05 8.79 -43.96
C ALA A 741 -27.24 10.14 -44.68
N ALA A 742 -26.16 10.91 -44.84
CA ALA A 742 -26.04 12.12 -45.65
C ALA A 742 -25.06 11.85 -46.79
#